data_AF-A0A3Q2VQ55-F1
#
_entry.id   AF-A0A3Q2VQ55-F1
#
_cell.length_a   1.000
_cell.length_b   1.000
_cell.length_c   1.000
_cell.angle_alpha   90.00
_cell.angle_beta   90.00
_cell.angle_gamma   90.00
#
_symmetry.space_group_name_H-M   'P 1'
#
loop_
_entity.id
_entity.type
_entity.pdbx_description
1 polymer ?
#
loop_
_entity_poly.entity_id
_entity_poly.type
_entity_poly.pdbx_seq_one_letter_code
_entity_poly.pdbx_strand_id
1 'polypeptide(L)'
;MQVMWDLRKTFRCAVLTGSTSDMAKVAKEVVQLFTAGSRNDQNTVLLLVDEKKILEDLEINIMMTVAEQKIVTRMPVVIFLSCVRNNAPQQSDHVVLKNTLSDNEKEKFDKKKEELQKRYKDKCEQFHGFNIMQSNFSQAYVRKACAALENSKKTNKPRKTQLAAFLCLLNAYIPGSYLLESQCLDFLGHEDYDDLSLEDQMQPFSHLIITFQEDGRAEKKVRMAHTMIAQYCTELLAKAGVTRSDTTRNFLNSFCRYAIPLWLLGFVKEMLTKREMKKEVDQVNSTEMKQEKFSRLILDIEMMEGKEQCATVLEVASNTFGQNPFFPQALARFYYIKLNDYNQAEMWAQRAIERDPQNSFVADTLGQVHKNHLMNDEVSEPRDILRLAKKAIKAFEDEEKLAEDEDGPDMKKHGNIKVSPFYNSRGQFGYLQVCKTLYEKLVSQNETWEEVLTKKVSMGSVLELLGDNKLQRFNDLILSLQDDIERKCIFLEKYLTYSKPNMEKDDPEYISKDTSECYQKYVGDTTAKQLIQMFQEGNLDEQSVEVLSFLIKQYTQSELEDISTKCREMHPSADSEAALVNNILTPFIEKMPSSKKDPPELHMFSLLWYWAGNQGRCDYDLSELTQQMYKSYENTYKKYFRNRYLLPVFFIGKGEGVKRIVHRNVIEKHLKVIEADWSDNWKKEEIFRNPDVQELLLRLDGEVRNYKVYTRVGGKEIEMDANVRNKIWKPRSVTFYLGFTIRGPLLVISL
;
A
#
# COMPACT_ATOMS: atom_id res chain seq x y z
N MET A 1 0.25 -18.67 -23.09
CA MET A 1 0.54 -20.08 -22.71
C MET A 1 1.67 -20.74 -23.51
N GLN A 2 2.03 -20.26 -24.71
CA GLN A 2 3.10 -20.89 -25.50
C GLN A 2 4.45 -21.00 -24.76
N VAL A 3 4.86 -19.96 -24.02
CA VAL A 3 6.09 -20.00 -23.20
C VAL A 3 6.07 -21.13 -22.17
N MET A 4 4.95 -21.29 -21.45
CA MET A 4 4.77 -22.38 -20.49
C MET A 4 4.83 -23.74 -21.18
N TRP A 5 4.24 -23.84 -22.37
CA TRP A 5 4.29 -25.06 -23.16
C TRP A 5 5.72 -25.38 -23.59
N ASP A 6 6.46 -24.42 -24.15
CA ASP A 6 7.82 -24.63 -24.64
C ASP A 6 8.78 -25.03 -23.50
N LEU A 7 8.57 -24.46 -22.31
CA LEU A 7 9.38 -24.72 -21.12
C LEU A 7 8.92 -25.93 -20.28
N ARG A 8 7.84 -26.62 -20.66
CA ARG A 8 7.26 -27.75 -19.90
C ARG A 8 8.20 -28.95 -19.71
N LYS A 9 9.23 -29.06 -20.56
CA LYS A 9 10.25 -30.11 -20.45
C LYS A 9 11.34 -29.76 -19.44
N THR A 10 11.49 -28.47 -19.14
CA THR A 10 12.48 -27.94 -18.21
C THR A 10 11.86 -27.76 -16.82
N PHE A 11 10.68 -27.14 -16.75
CA PHE A 11 10.01 -26.79 -15.50
C PHE A 11 8.68 -27.51 -15.34
N ARG A 12 8.20 -27.62 -14.09
CA ARG A 12 6.82 -28.01 -13.80
C ARG A 12 5.92 -26.79 -13.95
N CYS A 13 5.26 -26.69 -15.09
CA CYS A 13 4.45 -25.53 -15.44
C CYS A 13 3.05 -25.61 -14.81
N ALA A 14 2.63 -24.55 -14.12
CA ALA A 14 1.30 -24.42 -13.53
C ALA A 14 0.72 -23.01 -13.76
N VAL A 15 -0.60 -22.89 -13.72
CA VAL A 15 -1.32 -21.61 -13.79
C VAL A 15 -2.15 -21.47 -12.53
N LEU A 16 -2.07 -20.32 -11.88
CA LEU A 16 -2.89 -20.02 -10.72
C LEU A 16 -4.30 -19.62 -11.19
N THR A 17 -5.30 -20.46 -10.90
CA THR A 17 -6.70 -20.22 -11.30
C THR A 17 -7.56 -19.85 -10.10
N GLY A 18 -8.24 -18.70 -10.14
CA GLY A 18 -9.23 -18.28 -9.14
C GLY A 18 -8.75 -17.21 -8.14
N SER A 19 -9.69 -16.70 -7.33
CA SER A 19 -9.40 -15.74 -6.26
C SER A 19 -8.71 -16.43 -5.08
N THR A 20 -7.54 -15.93 -4.72
CA THR A 20 -6.56 -16.52 -3.80
C THR A 20 -6.87 -16.28 -2.32
N SER A 21 -8.06 -16.70 -1.87
CA SER A 21 -8.42 -16.55 -0.45
C SER A 21 -7.63 -17.45 0.51
N ASP A 22 -6.89 -18.46 0.00
CA ASP A 22 -6.11 -19.41 0.79
C ASP A 22 -4.69 -19.61 0.22
N MET A 23 -3.80 -18.67 0.53
CA MET A 23 -2.39 -18.70 0.09
C MET A 23 -1.62 -19.90 0.65
N ALA A 24 -1.96 -20.35 1.86
CA ALA A 24 -1.32 -21.49 2.49
C ALA A 24 -1.60 -22.78 1.70
N LYS A 25 -2.82 -22.95 1.18
CA LYS A 25 -3.15 -24.06 0.27
C LYS A 25 -2.37 -23.99 -1.03
N VAL A 26 -2.33 -22.82 -1.69
CA VAL A 26 -1.57 -22.63 -2.94
C VAL A 26 -0.09 -22.95 -2.71
N ALA A 27 0.49 -22.49 -1.60
CA ALA A 27 1.87 -22.79 -1.24
C ALA A 27 2.13 -24.29 -1.08
N LYS A 28 1.22 -25.01 -0.40
CA LYS A 28 1.30 -26.49 -0.29
C LYS A 28 1.25 -27.17 -1.65
N GLU A 29 0.37 -26.75 -2.54
CA GLU A 29 0.27 -27.29 -3.91
C GLU A 29 1.54 -27.02 -4.72
N VAL A 30 2.12 -25.82 -4.61
CA VAL A 30 3.39 -25.48 -5.28
C VAL A 30 4.54 -26.35 -4.74
N VAL A 31 4.62 -26.55 -3.42
CA VAL A 31 5.65 -27.42 -2.80
C VAL A 31 5.46 -28.90 -3.18
N GLN A 32 4.21 -29.36 -3.26
CA GLN A 32 3.89 -30.70 -3.77
C GLN A 32 4.30 -30.85 -5.23
N LEU A 33 3.99 -29.86 -6.08
CA LEU A 33 4.44 -29.84 -7.47
C LEU A 33 5.96 -29.82 -7.56
N PHE A 34 6.66 -29.10 -6.69
CA PHE A 34 8.13 -29.07 -6.67
C PHE A 34 8.75 -30.43 -6.32
N THR A 35 8.09 -31.21 -5.45
CA THR A 35 8.60 -32.48 -4.88
C THR A 35 7.96 -33.76 -5.44
N ALA A 36 6.99 -33.64 -6.34
CA ALA A 36 6.34 -34.79 -6.97
C ALA A 36 7.35 -35.74 -7.65
N GLY A 37 7.10 -37.05 -7.64
CA GLY A 37 8.00 -38.05 -8.22
C GLY A 37 8.70 -38.93 -7.17
N SER A 38 9.82 -39.56 -7.54
CA SER A 38 10.60 -40.41 -6.63
C SER A 38 11.33 -39.60 -5.56
N ARG A 39 11.75 -40.23 -4.45
CA ARG A 39 12.57 -39.58 -3.41
C ARG A 39 13.78 -38.89 -4.07
N ASN A 40 13.92 -37.57 -3.85
CA ASN A 40 14.93 -36.65 -4.41
C ASN A 40 14.66 -36.06 -5.81
N ASP A 41 13.48 -36.28 -6.40
CA ASP A 41 13.11 -35.68 -7.69
C ASP A 41 12.54 -34.26 -7.50
N GLN A 42 13.43 -33.27 -7.39
CA GLN A 42 13.07 -31.85 -7.32
C GLN A 42 13.07 -31.23 -8.72
N ASN A 43 12.01 -30.51 -9.07
CA ASN A 43 11.99 -29.68 -10.27
C ASN A 43 11.26 -28.35 -10.03
N THR A 44 11.92 -27.24 -10.36
CA THR A 44 11.38 -25.87 -10.21
C THR A 44 10.02 -25.74 -10.88
N VAL A 45 9.08 -25.15 -10.13
CA VAL A 45 7.74 -24.85 -10.63
C VAL A 45 7.77 -23.52 -11.37
N LEU A 46 7.34 -23.48 -12.64
CA LEU A 46 7.07 -22.23 -13.35
C LEU A 46 5.59 -21.91 -13.17
N LEU A 47 5.27 -20.90 -12.36
CA LEU A 47 3.89 -20.54 -12.02
C LEU A 47 3.49 -19.25 -12.72
N LEU A 48 2.46 -19.32 -13.58
CA LEU A 48 1.83 -18.14 -14.17
C LEU A 48 0.86 -17.50 -13.16
N VAL A 49 1.09 -16.23 -12.85
CA VAL A 49 0.32 -15.45 -11.86
C VAL A 49 -0.21 -14.16 -12.49
N ASP A 50 -1.53 -13.94 -12.43
CA ASP A 50 -2.19 -12.80 -13.08
C ASP A 50 -2.20 -11.53 -12.20
N GLU A 51 -1.87 -11.64 -10.90
CA GLU A 51 -1.90 -10.53 -9.95
C GLU A 51 -0.54 -10.32 -9.27
N LYS A 52 0.07 -9.14 -9.47
CA LYS A 52 1.35 -8.79 -8.79
C LYS A 52 1.21 -8.73 -7.27
N LYS A 53 0.04 -8.32 -6.76
CA LYS A 53 -0.19 -8.04 -5.34
C LYS A 53 -0.07 -9.27 -4.44
N ILE A 54 -0.25 -10.46 -5.00
CA ILE A 54 -0.23 -11.71 -4.23
C ILE A 54 1.15 -12.39 -4.23
N LEU A 55 2.11 -11.86 -4.98
CA LEU A 55 3.42 -12.50 -5.15
C LEU A 55 4.22 -12.54 -3.84
N GLU A 56 4.22 -11.44 -3.08
CA GLU A 56 4.95 -11.34 -1.81
C GLU A 56 4.37 -12.32 -0.77
N ASP A 57 3.04 -12.31 -0.58
CA ASP A 57 2.37 -13.23 0.32
C ASP A 57 2.60 -14.69 -0.07
N LEU A 58 2.52 -15.01 -1.38
CA LEU A 58 2.73 -16.35 -1.89
C LEU A 58 4.18 -16.82 -1.72
N GLU A 59 5.16 -15.94 -1.95
CA GLU A 59 6.57 -16.20 -1.68
C GLU A 59 6.78 -16.60 -0.21
N ILE A 60 6.25 -15.81 0.72
CA ILE A 60 6.37 -16.07 2.16
C ILE A 60 5.75 -17.43 2.52
N ASN A 61 4.52 -17.69 2.07
CA ASN A 61 3.81 -18.94 2.37
C ASN A 61 4.54 -20.17 1.81
N ILE A 62 5.11 -20.07 0.60
CA ILE A 62 5.92 -21.16 0.00
C ILE A 62 7.17 -21.40 0.83
N MET A 63 7.91 -20.35 1.21
CA MET A 63 9.11 -20.49 2.04
C MET A 63 8.81 -21.13 3.39
N MET A 64 7.73 -20.70 4.06
CA MET A 64 7.28 -21.29 5.33
C MET A 64 6.95 -22.77 5.16
N THR A 65 6.19 -23.13 4.13
CA THR A 65 5.80 -24.52 3.85
C THR A 65 7.03 -25.41 3.60
N VAL A 66 8.04 -24.91 2.87
CA VAL A 66 9.30 -25.63 2.61
C VAL A 66 10.08 -25.88 3.92
N ALA A 67 10.14 -24.86 4.79
CA ALA A 67 10.82 -24.95 6.08
C ALA A 67 10.10 -25.91 7.05
N GLU A 68 8.77 -25.82 7.16
CA GLU A 68 7.94 -26.72 7.98
C GLU A 68 8.09 -28.19 7.58
N GLN A 69 8.13 -28.45 6.27
CA GLN A 69 8.32 -29.80 5.72
C GLN A 69 9.79 -30.25 5.73
N LYS A 70 10.71 -29.39 6.19
CA LYS A 70 12.17 -29.65 6.25
C LYS A 70 12.74 -30.11 4.90
N ILE A 71 12.26 -29.51 3.81
CA ILE A 71 12.69 -29.84 2.46
C ILE A 71 14.03 -29.16 2.18
N VAL A 72 15.07 -29.96 1.92
CA VAL A 72 16.38 -29.45 1.50
C VAL A 72 16.32 -29.10 0.02
N THR A 73 16.31 -27.82 -0.33
CA THR A 73 16.23 -27.35 -1.72
C THR A 73 17.61 -27.29 -2.37
N ARG A 74 17.73 -27.82 -3.59
CA ARG A 74 18.97 -27.74 -4.41
C ARG A 74 18.87 -26.79 -5.59
N MET A 75 17.66 -26.25 -5.81
CA MET A 75 17.30 -25.32 -6.87
C MET A 75 16.16 -24.42 -6.37
N PRO A 76 15.85 -23.31 -7.07
CA PRO A 76 14.69 -22.50 -6.76
C PRO A 76 13.40 -23.34 -6.77
N VAL A 77 12.54 -23.15 -5.76
CA VAL A 77 11.28 -23.91 -5.65
C VAL A 77 10.30 -23.49 -6.73
N VAL A 78 10.17 -22.18 -6.95
CA VAL A 78 9.23 -21.58 -7.89
C VAL A 78 9.87 -20.42 -8.65
N ILE A 79 9.49 -20.24 -9.91
CA ILE A 79 9.69 -19.04 -10.72
C ILE A 79 8.30 -18.49 -11.02
N PHE A 80 8.04 -17.25 -10.59
CA PHE A 80 6.80 -16.57 -10.92
C PHE A 80 6.91 -15.89 -12.28
N LEU A 81 6.02 -16.25 -13.19
CA LEU A 81 5.79 -15.51 -14.42
C LEU A 81 4.56 -14.63 -14.21
N SER A 82 4.76 -13.33 -14.02
CA SER A 82 3.67 -12.36 -13.86
C SER A 82 3.61 -11.39 -15.04
N CYS A 83 2.45 -11.33 -15.69
CA CYS A 83 2.19 -10.38 -16.76
C CYS A 83 1.25 -9.28 -16.26
N VAL A 84 1.81 -8.11 -15.94
CA VAL A 84 1.03 -6.97 -15.43
C VAL A 84 0.85 -5.95 -16.54
N ARG A 85 -0.40 -5.59 -16.84
CA ARG A 85 -0.68 -4.43 -17.70
C ARG A 85 -0.49 -3.15 -16.91
N ASN A 86 0.36 -2.26 -17.41
CA ASN A 86 0.62 -0.96 -16.78
C ASN A 86 0.64 0.13 -17.85
N ASN A 87 -0.06 1.24 -17.60
CA ASN A 87 -0.12 2.40 -18.51
C ASN A 87 1.16 3.25 -18.44
N ALA A 88 1.97 3.10 -17.39
CA ALA A 88 3.24 3.81 -17.21
C ALA A 88 4.34 2.82 -16.78
N PRO A 89 5.13 2.27 -17.73
CA PRO A 89 6.19 1.33 -17.38
C PRO A 89 7.19 2.01 -16.44
N GLN A 90 7.49 1.31 -15.34
CA GLN A 90 8.56 1.68 -14.40
C GLN A 90 9.90 1.23 -15.00
N GLN A 91 10.95 2.03 -14.82
CA GLN A 91 12.30 1.47 -14.91
C GLN A 91 12.40 0.42 -13.80
N SER A 92 12.67 -0.82 -14.19
CA SER A 92 12.74 -1.96 -13.29
C SER A 92 13.47 -3.08 -14.03
N ASP A 93 13.89 -4.10 -13.28
CA ASP A 93 14.44 -5.36 -13.82
C ASP A 93 13.39 -6.19 -14.60
N HIS A 94 12.23 -5.62 -14.93
CA HIS A 94 11.16 -6.27 -15.66
C HIS A 94 11.31 -6.09 -17.18
N VAL A 95 10.94 -7.14 -17.93
CA VAL A 95 10.84 -7.05 -19.40
C VAL A 95 9.58 -6.24 -19.76
N VAL A 96 9.79 -5.04 -20.30
CA VAL A 96 8.69 -4.15 -20.71
C VAL A 96 8.27 -4.46 -22.14
N LEU A 97 7.05 -5.00 -22.29
CA LEU A 97 6.39 -5.13 -23.59
C LEU A 97 5.64 -3.83 -23.90
N LYS A 98 6.05 -3.14 -24.98
CA LYS A 98 5.43 -1.89 -25.43
C LYS A 98 4.43 -2.18 -26.55
N ASN A 99 3.47 -1.27 -26.74
CA ASN A 99 2.62 -1.25 -27.92
C ASN A 99 3.37 -0.67 -29.13
N THR A 100 4.54 -1.24 -29.43
CA THR A 100 5.38 -0.84 -30.56
C THR A 100 6.26 -2.02 -30.96
N LEU A 101 6.31 -2.31 -32.25
CA LEU A 101 7.13 -3.36 -32.84
C LEU A 101 8.51 -2.82 -33.25
N SER A 102 9.55 -3.62 -33.00
CA SER A 102 10.85 -3.47 -33.64
C SER A 102 10.78 -3.81 -35.13
N ASP A 103 11.79 -3.43 -35.91
CA ASP A 103 11.79 -3.67 -37.36
C ASP A 103 11.80 -5.18 -37.71
N ASN A 104 12.51 -5.99 -36.92
CA ASN A 104 12.47 -7.45 -37.05
C ASN A 104 11.08 -8.03 -36.71
N GLU A 105 10.39 -7.48 -35.71
CA GLU A 105 9.02 -7.90 -35.39
C GLU A 105 8.06 -7.50 -36.51
N LYS A 106 8.16 -6.29 -37.06
CA LYS A 106 7.36 -5.85 -38.21
C LYS A 106 7.50 -6.81 -39.38
N GLU A 107 8.73 -7.15 -39.76
CA GLU A 107 9.00 -8.09 -40.86
C GLU A 107 8.35 -9.47 -40.59
N LYS A 108 8.41 -9.97 -39.35
CA LYS A 108 7.75 -11.22 -38.96
C LYS A 108 6.23 -11.13 -39.02
N PHE A 109 5.64 -10.01 -38.60
CA PHE A 109 4.21 -9.77 -38.70
C PHE A 109 3.75 -9.66 -40.16
N ASP A 110 4.54 -9.06 -41.04
CA ASP A 110 4.25 -8.98 -42.48
C ASP A 110 4.28 -10.37 -43.13
N LYS A 111 5.31 -11.17 -42.87
CA LYS A 111 5.36 -12.57 -43.31
C LYS A 111 4.16 -13.37 -42.78
N LYS A 112 3.77 -13.14 -41.52
CA LYS A 112 2.61 -13.80 -40.92
C LYS A 112 1.30 -13.36 -41.59
N LYS A 113 1.19 -12.09 -41.98
CA LYS A 113 0.03 -11.56 -42.71
C LYS A 113 -0.12 -12.24 -44.06
N GLU A 114 0.96 -12.41 -44.82
CA GLU A 114 0.94 -13.16 -46.08
C GLU A 114 0.49 -14.60 -45.89
N GLU A 115 0.97 -15.28 -44.84
CA GLU A 115 0.54 -16.63 -44.48
C GLU A 115 -0.97 -16.68 -44.15
N LEU A 116 -1.45 -15.75 -43.34
CA LEU A 116 -2.87 -15.66 -42.95
C LEU A 116 -3.76 -15.32 -44.15
N GLN A 117 -3.31 -14.45 -45.06
CA GLN A 117 -4.01 -14.13 -46.30
C GLN A 117 -4.13 -15.36 -47.21
N LYS A 118 -3.07 -16.16 -47.35
CA LYS A 118 -3.12 -17.41 -48.12
C LYS A 118 -4.10 -18.42 -47.50
N ARG A 119 -4.14 -18.50 -46.17
CA ARG A 119 -4.96 -19.50 -45.45
C ARG A 119 -6.43 -19.10 -45.30
N TYR A 120 -6.71 -17.84 -45.02
CA TYR A 120 -8.04 -17.35 -44.64
C TYR A 120 -8.65 -16.37 -45.65
N LYS A 121 -7.92 -16.00 -46.73
CA LYS A 121 -8.35 -15.05 -47.75
C LYS A 121 -8.82 -13.73 -47.11
N ASP A 122 -9.92 -13.16 -47.60
CA ASP A 122 -10.44 -11.87 -47.16
C ASP A 122 -10.90 -11.86 -45.69
N LYS A 123 -11.15 -13.03 -45.08
CA LYS A 123 -11.52 -13.10 -43.65
C LYS A 123 -10.44 -12.53 -42.73
N CYS A 124 -9.17 -12.52 -43.16
CA CYS A 124 -8.09 -11.97 -42.35
C CYS A 124 -8.19 -10.44 -42.15
N GLU A 125 -8.99 -9.72 -42.95
CA GLU A 125 -9.22 -8.28 -42.76
C GLU A 125 -9.94 -7.98 -41.44
N GLN A 126 -10.76 -8.92 -40.97
CA GLN A 126 -11.52 -8.84 -39.72
C GLN A 126 -10.70 -9.28 -38.50
N PHE A 127 -9.46 -9.73 -38.67
CA PHE A 127 -8.57 -10.07 -37.56
C PHE A 127 -7.99 -8.81 -36.92
N HIS A 128 -8.85 -7.93 -36.40
CA HIS A 128 -8.49 -6.59 -35.95
C HIS A 128 -7.37 -6.60 -34.91
N GLY A 129 -7.37 -7.53 -33.95
CA GLY A 129 -6.28 -7.66 -32.99
C GLY A 129 -4.93 -7.89 -33.66
N PHE A 130 -4.87 -8.77 -34.65
CA PHE A 130 -3.66 -9.02 -35.45
C PHE A 130 -3.30 -7.81 -36.31
N ASN A 131 -4.26 -7.25 -37.04
CA ASN A 131 -4.03 -6.14 -37.97
C ASN A 131 -3.61 -4.84 -37.26
N ILE A 132 -4.09 -4.60 -36.03
CA ILE A 132 -3.62 -3.49 -35.19
C ILE A 132 -2.15 -3.71 -34.81
N MET A 133 -1.76 -4.91 -34.36
CA MET A 133 -0.36 -5.21 -34.07
C MET A 133 0.52 -5.11 -35.32
N GLN A 134 0.10 -5.73 -36.44
CA GLN A 134 0.83 -5.71 -37.72
C GLN A 134 1.00 -4.31 -38.28
N SER A 135 0.01 -3.44 -38.15
CA SER A 135 0.12 -2.02 -38.53
C SER A 135 0.85 -1.16 -37.50
N ASN A 136 1.53 -1.79 -36.54
CA ASN A 136 2.25 -1.14 -35.45
C ASN A 136 1.37 -0.14 -34.67
N PHE A 137 0.17 -0.60 -34.29
CA PHE A 137 -0.83 0.15 -33.53
C PHE A 137 -1.28 1.44 -34.23
N SER A 138 -1.46 1.38 -35.55
CA SER A 138 -1.85 2.52 -36.38
C SER A 138 -3.25 3.04 -36.04
N GLN A 139 -3.34 4.33 -35.68
CA GLN A 139 -4.62 5.01 -35.49
C GLN A 139 -5.44 5.09 -36.79
N ALA A 140 -4.78 5.18 -37.95
CA ALA A 140 -5.47 5.22 -39.24
C ALA A 140 -6.23 3.90 -39.52
N TYR A 141 -5.66 2.76 -39.13
CA TYR A 141 -6.33 1.47 -39.23
C TYR A 141 -7.58 1.42 -38.33
N VAL A 142 -7.43 1.84 -37.07
CA VAL A 142 -8.55 1.88 -36.10
C VAL A 142 -9.69 2.75 -36.60
N ARG A 143 -9.38 3.94 -37.13
CA ARG A 143 -10.38 4.84 -37.73
C ARG A 143 -11.17 4.15 -38.84
N LYS A 144 -10.46 3.51 -39.79
CA LYS A 144 -11.08 2.80 -40.90
C LYS A 144 -11.97 1.64 -40.42
N ALA A 145 -11.50 0.88 -39.43
CA ALA A 145 -12.28 -0.24 -38.87
C ALA A 145 -13.57 0.25 -38.19
N CYS A 146 -13.54 1.38 -37.50
CA CYS A 146 -14.69 1.88 -36.73
C CYS A 146 -15.69 2.70 -37.56
N ALA A 147 -15.48 2.88 -38.86
CA ALA A 147 -16.29 3.73 -39.72
C ALA A 147 -17.81 3.42 -39.65
N ALA A 148 -18.19 2.16 -39.44
CA ALA A 148 -19.58 1.75 -39.29
C ALA A 148 -20.33 2.45 -38.13
N LEU A 149 -19.62 2.90 -37.09
CA LEU A 149 -20.22 3.62 -35.96
C LEU A 149 -20.40 5.12 -36.21
N GLU A 150 -19.75 5.72 -37.21
CA GLU A 150 -19.79 7.17 -37.47
C GLU A 150 -21.21 7.69 -37.73
N ASN A 151 -22.09 6.84 -38.27
CA ASN A 151 -23.47 7.20 -38.63
C ASN A 151 -24.50 6.99 -37.50
N SER A 152 -24.06 6.63 -36.28
CA SER A 152 -24.97 6.35 -35.16
C SER A 152 -25.59 7.66 -34.64
N LYS A 153 -26.92 7.79 -34.60
CA LYS A 153 -27.62 8.98 -34.07
C LYS A 153 -28.05 8.81 -32.60
N LYS A 154 -28.31 9.94 -31.92
CA LYS A 154 -28.75 10.00 -30.51
C LYS A 154 -30.18 9.46 -30.27
N THR A 155 -31.12 9.73 -31.18
CA THR A 155 -32.56 9.44 -31.02
C THR A 155 -32.94 8.04 -31.52
N ASN A 156 -33.85 7.35 -30.80
CA ASN A 156 -34.38 6.00 -31.12
C ASN A 156 -33.31 4.96 -31.47
N LYS A 157 -32.33 4.76 -30.56
CA LYS A 157 -31.22 3.84 -30.79
C LYS A 157 -31.67 2.37 -30.79
N PRO A 158 -31.40 1.62 -31.87
CA PRO A 158 -31.56 0.16 -31.88
C PRO A 158 -30.79 -0.50 -30.74
N ARG A 159 -31.33 -1.60 -30.19
CA ARG A 159 -30.69 -2.36 -29.10
C ARG A 159 -29.26 -2.77 -29.46
N LYS A 160 -29.00 -3.18 -30.71
CA LYS A 160 -27.64 -3.49 -31.19
C LYS A 160 -26.62 -2.34 -31.05
N THR A 161 -27.04 -1.10 -31.27
CA THR A 161 -26.17 0.07 -31.09
C THR A 161 -25.90 0.33 -29.60
N GLN A 162 -26.90 0.09 -28.74
CA GLN A 162 -26.72 0.20 -27.29
C GLN A 162 -25.78 -0.89 -26.76
N LEU A 163 -25.93 -2.13 -27.23
CA LEU A 163 -25.04 -3.23 -26.88
C LEU A 163 -23.60 -2.97 -27.34
N ALA A 164 -23.41 -2.49 -28.56
CA ALA A 164 -22.10 -2.07 -29.06
C ALA A 164 -21.50 -0.97 -28.17
N ALA A 165 -22.29 0.03 -27.74
CA ALA A 165 -21.83 1.07 -26.83
C ALA A 165 -21.42 0.52 -25.46
N PHE A 166 -22.14 -0.45 -24.91
CA PHE A 166 -21.78 -1.10 -23.64
C PHE A 166 -20.46 -1.86 -23.75
N LEU A 167 -20.28 -2.66 -24.82
CA LEU A 167 -19.04 -3.39 -25.07
C LEU A 167 -17.85 -2.43 -25.27
N CYS A 168 -18.05 -1.33 -26.02
CA CYS A 168 -17.04 -0.29 -26.19
C CYS A 168 -16.65 0.34 -24.86
N LEU A 169 -17.62 0.78 -24.05
CA LEU A 169 -17.36 1.37 -22.74
C LEU A 169 -16.56 0.42 -21.84
N LEU A 170 -17.05 -0.82 -21.67
CA LEU A 170 -16.39 -1.82 -20.83
C LEU A 170 -14.96 -2.10 -21.30
N ASN A 171 -14.74 -2.34 -22.59
CA ASN A 171 -13.42 -2.70 -23.10
C ASN A 171 -12.46 -1.51 -23.24
N ALA A 172 -12.99 -0.29 -23.34
CA ALA A 172 -12.18 0.92 -23.30
C ALA A 172 -11.60 1.12 -21.90
N TYR A 173 -12.43 1.03 -20.86
CA TYR A 173 -12.05 1.31 -19.47
C TYR A 173 -11.47 0.11 -18.72
N ILE A 174 -11.94 -1.10 -19.02
CA ILE A 174 -11.47 -2.38 -18.45
C ILE A 174 -11.05 -3.32 -19.58
N PRO A 175 -9.81 -3.19 -20.11
CA PRO A 175 -9.31 -4.01 -21.20
C PRO A 175 -9.39 -5.51 -20.89
N GLY A 176 -10.12 -6.27 -21.71
CA GLY A 176 -10.31 -7.72 -21.54
C GLY A 176 -11.59 -8.11 -20.79
N SER A 177 -12.37 -7.14 -20.33
CA SER A 177 -13.74 -7.37 -19.86
C SER A 177 -14.63 -7.94 -20.98
N TYR A 178 -15.67 -8.66 -20.58
CA TYR A 178 -16.59 -9.35 -21.48
C TYR A 178 -18.01 -9.35 -20.92
N LEU A 179 -18.98 -9.67 -21.77
CA LEU A 179 -20.33 -10.07 -21.40
C LEU A 179 -20.57 -11.51 -21.86
N LEU A 180 -21.57 -12.19 -21.32
CA LEU A 180 -21.94 -13.52 -21.80
C LEU A 180 -22.78 -13.38 -23.08
N GLU A 181 -22.58 -14.29 -24.04
CA GLU A 181 -23.35 -14.30 -25.29
C GLU A 181 -24.86 -14.40 -25.01
N SER A 182 -25.25 -15.25 -24.05
CA SER A 182 -26.63 -15.38 -23.58
C SER A 182 -27.21 -14.03 -23.13
N GLN A 183 -26.49 -13.29 -22.30
CA GLN A 183 -26.91 -11.97 -21.83
C GLN A 183 -27.00 -10.94 -22.96
N CYS A 184 -26.10 -11.03 -23.95
CA CYS A 184 -26.15 -10.17 -25.15
C CYS A 184 -27.42 -10.45 -25.97
N LEU A 185 -27.73 -11.71 -26.22
CA LEU A 185 -28.93 -12.12 -26.97
C LEU A 185 -30.22 -11.74 -26.23
N ASP A 186 -30.28 -12.00 -24.92
CA ASP A 186 -31.41 -11.60 -24.07
C ASP A 186 -31.64 -10.09 -24.12
N PHE A 187 -30.57 -9.29 -24.11
CA PHE A 187 -30.67 -7.84 -24.23
C PHE A 187 -31.18 -7.39 -25.60
N LEU A 188 -30.77 -8.05 -26.70
CA LEU A 188 -31.27 -7.75 -28.04
C LEU A 188 -32.76 -8.08 -28.19
N GLY A 189 -33.25 -9.07 -27.44
CA GLY A 189 -34.66 -9.45 -27.38
C GLY A 189 -35.07 -10.42 -28.50
N HIS A 190 -36.11 -11.20 -28.25
CA HIS A 190 -36.68 -12.16 -29.20
C HIS A 190 -37.63 -11.40 -30.15
N GLU A 191 -37.11 -10.54 -31.02
CA GLU A 191 -37.82 -10.30 -32.30
C GLU A 191 -37.67 -11.58 -33.13
N ASP A 192 -38.60 -11.91 -34.06
CA ASP A 192 -38.80 -13.17 -34.84
C ASP A 192 -37.55 -13.86 -35.46
N TYR A 193 -36.50 -14.08 -34.66
CA TYR A 193 -35.11 -14.35 -35.02
C TYR A 193 -34.49 -15.39 -34.07
N ASP A 194 -35.30 -16.33 -33.56
CA ASP A 194 -34.83 -17.41 -32.67
C ASP A 194 -33.70 -18.27 -33.29
N ASP A 195 -33.46 -18.15 -34.60
CA ASP A 195 -32.38 -18.84 -35.35
C ASP A 195 -31.16 -17.97 -35.71
N LEU A 196 -31.15 -16.66 -35.45
CA LEU A 196 -30.02 -15.80 -35.84
C LEU A 196 -28.90 -15.79 -34.80
N SER A 197 -27.66 -15.96 -35.27
CA SER A 197 -26.47 -15.86 -34.42
C SER A 197 -26.28 -14.42 -33.91
N LEU A 198 -25.54 -14.26 -32.80
CA LEU A 198 -25.18 -12.93 -32.31
C LEU A 198 -24.45 -12.10 -33.38
N GLU A 199 -23.63 -12.75 -34.21
CA GLU A 199 -22.91 -12.09 -35.31
C GLU A 199 -23.87 -11.50 -36.35
N ASP A 200 -24.97 -12.19 -36.65
CA ASP A 200 -25.99 -11.71 -37.58
C ASP A 200 -26.77 -10.53 -37.00
N GLN A 201 -27.20 -10.64 -35.74
CA GLN A 201 -27.96 -9.58 -35.06
C GLN A 201 -27.13 -8.31 -34.83
N MET A 202 -25.80 -8.47 -34.70
CA MET A 202 -24.88 -7.36 -34.47
C MET A 202 -24.43 -6.64 -35.74
N GLN A 203 -24.84 -7.05 -36.95
CA GLN A 203 -24.54 -6.32 -38.18
C GLN A 203 -25.03 -4.85 -38.12
N PRO A 204 -24.21 -3.85 -38.51
CA PRO A 204 -22.90 -3.95 -39.16
C PRO A 204 -21.69 -3.97 -38.20
N PHE A 205 -21.90 -4.07 -36.89
CA PHE A 205 -20.85 -4.00 -35.86
C PHE A 205 -20.19 -5.35 -35.54
N SER A 206 -20.65 -6.44 -36.14
CA SER A 206 -20.21 -7.81 -35.84
C SER A 206 -18.70 -8.01 -35.97
N HIS A 207 -18.06 -7.40 -36.97
CA HIS A 207 -16.62 -7.51 -37.14
C HIS A 207 -15.84 -6.83 -36.00
N LEU A 208 -16.45 -5.91 -35.24
CA LEU A 208 -15.81 -5.21 -34.11
C LEU A 208 -15.86 -6.00 -32.80
N ILE A 209 -16.57 -7.12 -32.77
CA ILE A 209 -16.71 -7.97 -31.59
C ILE A 209 -16.05 -9.33 -31.81
N ILE A 210 -15.69 -9.99 -30.71
CA ILE A 210 -15.16 -11.35 -30.70
C ILE A 210 -15.96 -12.16 -29.69
N THR A 211 -16.48 -13.30 -30.14
CA THR A 211 -17.05 -14.34 -29.29
C THR A 211 -16.02 -15.43 -29.06
N PHE A 212 -15.79 -15.81 -27.81
CA PHE A 212 -14.79 -16.82 -27.43
C PHE A 212 -15.27 -17.66 -26.24
N GLN A 213 -14.63 -18.81 -26.03
CA GLN A 213 -14.96 -19.76 -24.97
C GLN A 213 -13.64 -20.24 -24.34
N GLU A 214 -13.55 -20.30 -23.01
CA GLU A 214 -12.31 -20.70 -22.31
C GLU A 214 -12.07 -22.21 -22.36
N ASP A 215 -13.12 -23.00 -22.13
CA ASP A 215 -13.16 -24.44 -22.37
C ASP A 215 -14.46 -24.78 -23.11
N GLY A 216 -14.57 -25.96 -23.74
CA GLY A 216 -15.75 -26.34 -24.52
C GLY A 216 -17.05 -26.46 -23.72
N ARG A 217 -17.03 -26.27 -22.39
CA ARG A 217 -18.19 -26.37 -21.49
C ARG A 217 -18.60 -25.01 -20.90
N ALA A 218 -17.72 -24.02 -20.88
CA ALA A 218 -17.97 -22.68 -20.35
C ALA A 218 -18.93 -21.91 -21.25
N GLU A 219 -19.66 -20.96 -20.70
CA GLU A 219 -20.46 -20.07 -21.54
C GLU A 219 -19.57 -19.23 -22.46
N LYS A 220 -20.10 -18.93 -23.65
CA LYS A 220 -19.44 -18.06 -24.62
C LYS A 220 -19.43 -16.62 -24.11
N LYS A 221 -18.30 -15.97 -24.32
CA LYS A 221 -17.99 -14.61 -23.86
C LYS A 221 -17.82 -13.70 -25.06
N VAL A 222 -18.35 -12.49 -24.97
CA VAL A 222 -18.37 -11.47 -26.03
C VAL A 222 -17.63 -10.23 -25.55
N ARG A 223 -16.74 -9.70 -26.39
CA ARG A 223 -16.01 -8.45 -26.10
C ARG A 223 -15.65 -7.71 -27.38
N MET A 224 -15.16 -6.47 -27.26
CA MET A 224 -14.60 -5.75 -28.41
C MET A 224 -13.32 -6.42 -28.91
N ALA A 225 -13.10 -6.40 -30.22
CA ALA A 225 -11.97 -7.06 -30.85
C ALA A 225 -10.60 -6.54 -30.39
N HIS A 226 -10.55 -5.26 -30.00
CA HIS A 226 -9.35 -4.64 -29.43
C HIS A 226 -9.70 -3.40 -28.60
N THR A 227 -8.90 -3.10 -27.57
CA THR A 227 -9.11 -1.92 -26.70
C THR A 227 -9.01 -0.60 -27.46
N MET A 228 -8.11 -0.47 -28.45
CA MET A 228 -8.04 0.76 -29.26
C MET A 228 -9.31 1.00 -30.08
N ILE A 229 -9.95 -0.07 -30.59
CA ILE A 229 -11.25 0.02 -31.26
C ILE A 229 -12.29 0.51 -30.25
N ALA A 230 -12.34 -0.11 -29.07
CA ALA A 230 -13.27 0.26 -28.00
C ALA A 230 -13.14 1.73 -27.62
N GLN A 231 -11.91 2.22 -27.38
CA GLN A 231 -11.60 3.61 -27.04
C GLN A 231 -12.07 4.58 -28.14
N TYR A 232 -11.69 4.31 -29.39
CA TYR A 232 -12.07 5.18 -30.51
C TYR A 232 -13.59 5.17 -30.76
N CYS A 233 -14.23 4.01 -30.66
CA CYS A 233 -15.69 3.91 -30.74
C CYS A 233 -16.39 4.69 -29.61
N THR A 234 -15.88 4.66 -28.38
CA THR A 234 -16.42 5.47 -27.28
C THR A 234 -16.33 6.97 -27.59
N GLU A 235 -15.26 7.44 -28.23
CA GLU A 235 -15.15 8.84 -28.68
C GLU A 235 -16.13 9.19 -29.80
N LEU A 236 -16.28 8.31 -30.79
CA LEU A 236 -17.26 8.50 -31.88
C LEU A 236 -18.69 8.58 -31.34
N LEU A 237 -19.03 7.65 -30.44
CA LEU A 237 -20.31 7.59 -29.75
C LEU A 237 -20.57 8.88 -28.96
N ALA A 238 -19.57 9.39 -28.23
CA ALA A 238 -19.69 10.65 -27.51
C ALA A 238 -19.97 11.85 -28.46
N LYS A 239 -19.28 11.94 -29.61
CA LYS A 239 -19.55 12.97 -30.64
C LYS A 239 -20.96 12.86 -31.22
N ALA A 240 -21.50 11.64 -31.31
CA ALA A 240 -22.87 11.35 -31.69
C ALA A 240 -23.91 11.62 -30.58
N GLY A 241 -23.50 12.15 -29.42
CA GLY A 241 -24.36 12.44 -28.28
C GLY A 241 -24.70 11.19 -27.44
N VAL A 242 -23.92 10.12 -27.57
CA VAL A 242 -23.97 8.92 -26.73
C VAL A 242 -22.86 9.06 -25.68
N THR A 243 -23.18 9.74 -24.58
CA THR A 243 -22.18 10.09 -23.57
C THR A 243 -21.75 8.87 -22.76
N ARG A 244 -20.59 8.96 -22.10
CA ARG A 244 -20.08 7.92 -21.22
C ARG A 244 -20.98 7.76 -20.00
N SER A 245 -21.48 8.86 -19.43
CA SER A 245 -22.40 8.80 -18.29
C SER A 245 -23.72 8.11 -18.64
N ASP A 246 -24.36 8.49 -19.75
CA ASP A 246 -25.60 7.84 -20.23
C ASP A 246 -25.37 6.36 -20.51
N THR A 247 -24.29 6.03 -21.22
CA THR A 247 -23.94 4.64 -21.54
C THR A 247 -23.71 3.82 -20.27
N THR A 248 -23.03 4.39 -19.28
CA THR A 248 -22.77 3.74 -17.99
C THR A 248 -24.07 3.49 -17.24
N ARG A 249 -24.94 4.49 -17.09
CA ARG A 249 -26.23 4.33 -16.39
C ARG A 249 -27.12 3.31 -17.08
N ASN A 250 -27.22 3.38 -18.41
CA ASN A 250 -28.01 2.43 -19.19
C ASN A 250 -27.46 1.00 -19.09
N PHE A 251 -26.15 0.85 -19.07
CA PHE A 251 -25.49 -0.44 -18.84
C PHE A 251 -25.85 -1.02 -17.48
N LEU A 252 -25.69 -0.24 -16.40
CA LEU A 252 -26.05 -0.67 -15.04
C LEU A 252 -27.54 -1.05 -14.95
N ASN A 253 -28.40 -0.22 -15.53
CA ASN A 253 -29.84 -0.47 -15.56
C ASN A 253 -30.23 -1.66 -16.44
N SER A 254 -29.40 -2.13 -17.37
CA SER A 254 -29.76 -3.24 -18.27
C SER A 254 -29.16 -4.57 -17.82
N PHE A 255 -27.88 -4.57 -17.41
CA PHE A 255 -27.11 -5.78 -17.12
C PHE A 255 -26.94 -6.06 -15.62
N CYS A 256 -27.34 -5.13 -14.74
CA CYS A 256 -27.10 -5.25 -13.29
C CYS A 256 -28.39 -5.23 -12.44
N ARG A 257 -29.55 -5.67 -12.99
CA ARG A 257 -30.85 -5.64 -12.27
C ARG A 257 -31.15 -6.85 -11.39
N TYR A 258 -30.72 -8.04 -11.81
CA TYR A 258 -30.98 -9.32 -11.11
C TYR A 258 -29.64 -9.97 -10.73
N ALA A 259 -29.68 -11.09 -10.00
CA ALA A 259 -28.51 -11.82 -9.47
C ALA A 259 -27.20 -11.57 -10.26
N ILE A 260 -26.38 -10.63 -9.77
CA ILE A 260 -25.25 -10.11 -10.52
C ILE A 260 -24.06 -11.04 -10.29
N PRO A 261 -23.47 -11.62 -11.35
CA PRO A 261 -22.28 -12.44 -11.18
C PRO A 261 -21.12 -11.64 -10.59
N LEU A 262 -20.34 -12.28 -9.70
CA LEU A 262 -19.19 -11.63 -9.04
C LEU A 262 -18.17 -11.05 -10.02
N TRP A 263 -17.98 -11.69 -11.18
CA TRP A 263 -17.07 -11.21 -12.22
C TRP A 263 -17.55 -9.88 -12.83
N LEU A 264 -18.86 -9.73 -13.05
CA LEU A 264 -19.45 -8.52 -13.63
C LEU A 264 -19.38 -7.36 -12.63
N LEU A 265 -19.70 -7.64 -11.36
CA LEU A 265 -19.48 -6.71 -10.27
C LEU A 265 -18.00 -6.29 -10.18
N GLY A 266 -17.07 -7.22 -10.41
CA GLY A 266 -15.64 -6.96 -10.51
C GLY A 266 -15.31 -5.91 -11.56
N PHE A 267 -15.80 -6.07 -12.80
CA PHE A 267 -15.60 -5.10 -13.88
C PHE A 267 -16.18 -3.73 -13.55
N VAL A 268 -17.41 -3.67 -13.02
CA VAL A 268 -18.06 -2.40 -12.66
C VAL A 268 -17.31 -1.70 -11.52
N LYS A 269 -16.92 -2.45 -10.49
CA LYS A 269 -16.11 -1.93 -9.38
C LYS A 269 -14.81 -1.35 -9.91
N GLU A 270 -14.11 -2.08 -10.77
CA GLU A 270 -12.86 -1.62 -11.36
C GLU A 270 -13.09 -0.33 -12.17
N MET A 271 -14.10 -0.32 -13.04
CA MET A 271 -14.39 0.77 -13.96
C MET A 271 -14.73 2.08 -13.21
N LEU A 272 -15.45 1.98 -12.10
CA LEU A 272 -15.93 3.15 -11.36
C LEU A 272 -15.04 3.57 -10.19
N THR A 273 -14.25 2.65 -9.61
CA THR A 273 -13.52 2.92 -8.36
C THR A 273 -12.00 2.69 -8.43
N LYS A 274 -11.46 1.99 -9.43
CA LYS A 274 -10.01 1.77 -9.56
C LYS A 274 -9.31 3.08 -9.95
N ARG A 275 -8.44 3.55 -9.07
CA ARG A 275 -7.62 4.74 -9.25
C ARG A 275 -6.28 4.37 -9.89
N GLU A 276 -5.95 5.00 -11.00
CA GLU A 276 -4.68 4.77 -11.70
C GLU A 276 -3.54 5.59 -11.05
N MET A 277 -2.30 5.15 -11.22
CA MET A 277 -1.12 5.92 -10.84
C MET A 277 -0.70 6.79 -12.03
N LYS A 278 -0.48 8.07 -11.82
CA LYS A 278 0.02 9.01 -12.82
C LYS A 278 1.44 9.43 -12.47
N LYS A 279 2.29 9.54 -13.49
CA LYS A 279 3.61 10.17 -13.36
C LYS A 279 3.39 11.69 -13.41
N GLU A 280 3.71 12.38 -12.34
CA GLU A 280 3.91 13.83 -12.36
C GLU A 280 5.42 14.07 -12.48
N VAL A 281 5.80 15.00 -13.37
CA VAL A 281 7.18 15.46 -13.48
C VAL A 281 7.24 16.76 -12.69
N ASP A 282 7.87 16.73 -11.53
CA ASP A 282 8.08 17.95 -10.75
C ASP A 282 9.14 18.84 -11.41
N GLN A 283 9.12 20.14 -11.09
CA GLN A 283 10.08 21.14 -11.59
C GLN A 283 11.54 20.83 -11.19
N VAL A 284 11.76 19.83 -10.34
CA VAL A 284 13.07 19.36 -9.86
C VAL A 284 13.36 17.93 -10.34
N ASN A 285 12.98 17.53 -11.56
CA ASN A 285 13.33 16.23 -12.19
C ASN A 285 13.07 14.95 -11.35
N SER A 286 12.37 15.03 -10.22
CA SER A 286 11.88 13.90 -9.44
C SER A 286 10.57 13.43 -10.07
N THR A 287 10.55 12.16 -10.49
CA THR A 287 9.33 11.56 -11.05
C THR A 287 8.52 10.96 -9.91
N GLU A 288 7.61 11.74 -9.32
CA GLU A 288 6.69 11.20 -8.31
C GLU A 288 5.48 10.51 -8.97
N MET A 289 5.17 9.30 -8.51
CA MET A 289 3.95 8.59 -8.91
C MET A 289 2.81 8.93 -7.95
N LYS A 290 1.88 9.76 -8.40
CA LYS A 290 0.70 10.13 -7.63
C LYS A 290 -0.50 9.28 -8.01
N GLN A 291 -1.21 8.76 -7.02
CA GLN A 291 -2.47 8.07 -7.28
C GLN A 291 -3.56 9.08 -7.60
N GLU A 292 -4.26 8.88 -8.71
CA GLU A 292 -5.41 9.71 -9.09
C GLU A 292 -6.51 9.67 -8.02
N LYS A 293 -7.29 10.76 -7.92
CA LYS A 293 -8.34 10.85 -6.88
C LYS A 293 -9.53 9.91 -7.16
N PHE A 294 -9.86 9.71 -8.44
CA PHE A 294 -11.00 8.93 -8.92
C PHE A 294 -10.59 7.97 -10.06
N SER A 295 -11.51 7.12 -10.48
CA SER A 295 -11.27 6.22 -11.62
C SER A 295 -11.22 6.97 -12.94
N ARG A 296 -10.55 6.38 -13.94
CA ARG A 296 -10.38 7.02 -15.25
C ARG A 296 -11.71 7.38 -15.91
N LEU A 297 -12.73 6.51 -15.79
CA LEU A 297 -14.06 6.80 -16.32
C LEU A 297 -14.68 8.04 -15.66
N ILE A 298 -14.61 8.14 -14.33
CA ILE A 298 -15.16 9.30 -13.61
C ILE A 298 -14.42 10.58 -13.96
N LEU A 299 -13.08 10.53 -14.10
CA LEU A 299 -12.30 11.69 -14.53
C LEU A 299 -12.64 12.12 -15.96
N ASP A 300 -12.82 11.17 -16.89
CA ASP A 300 -13.21 11.49 -18.26
C ASP A 300 -14.63 12.07 -18.33
N ILE A 301 -15.58 11.55 -17.53
CA ILE A 301 -16.93 12.12 -17.41
C ILE A 301 -16.86 13.54 -16.83
N GLU A 302 -16.06 13.77 -15.79
CA GLU A 302 -15.90 15.10 -15.20
C GLU A 302 -15.40 16.09 -16.25
N MET A 303 -14.35 15.71 -16.99
CA MET A 303 -13.71 16.55 -17.99
C MET A 303 -14.61 16.82 -19.20
N MET A 304 -15.38 15.83 -19.66
CA MET A 304 -16.12 15.92 -20.93
C MET A 304 -17.62 16.22 -20.76
N GLU A 305 -18.20 15.90 -19.61
CA GLU A 305 -19.66 15.86 -19.39
C GLU A 305 -20.10 16.60 -18.12
N GLY A 306 -19.15 16.95 -17.24
CA GLY A 306 -19.38 17.74 -16.03
C GLY A 306 -19.52 16.92 -14.74
N LYS A 307 -19.36 17.63 -13.61
CA LYS A 307 -19.35 17.02 -12.27
C LYS A 307 -20.69 16.38 -11.90
N GLU A 308 -21.81 17.00 -12.29
CA GLU A 308 -23.16 16.46 -12.01
C GLU A 308 -23.34 15.06 -12.60
N GLN A 309 -22.86 14.83 -13.83
CA GLN A 309 -22.97 13.52 -14.48
C GLN A 309 -22.17 12.43 -13.75
N CYS A 310 -21.04 12.78 -13.14
CA CYS A 310 -20.26 11.87 -12.31
C CYS A 310 -21.05 11.45 -11.07
N ALA A 311 -21.65 12.41 -10.36
CA ALA A 311 -22.47 12.15 -9.19
C ALA A 311 -23.65 11.22 -9.54
N THR A 312 -24.38 11.51 -10.62
CA THR A 312 -25.50 10.66 -11.06
C THR A 312 -25.05 9.24 -11.42
N VAL A 313 -23.90 9.06 -12.07
CA VAL A 313 -23.37 7.72 -12.40
C VAL A 313 -23.05 6.92 -11.13
N LEU A 314 -22.36 7.55 -10.18
CA LEU A 314 -21.99 6.93 -8.92
C LEU A 314 -23.22 6.66 -8.03
N GLU A 315 -24.25 7.50 -8.09
CA GLU A 315 -25.53 7.31 -7.42
C GLU A 315 -26.28 6.10 -7.97
N VAL A 316 -26.42 6.01 -9.31
CA VAL A 316 -27.03 4.84 -9.96
C VAL A 316 -26.29 3.57 -9.58
N ALA A 317 -24.95 3.57 -9.58
CA ALA A 317 -24.18 2.43 -9.11
C ALA A 317 -24.45 2.12 -7.62
N SER A 318 -24.46 3.13 -6.76
CA SER A 318 -24.72 2.96 -5.32
C SER A 318 -26.10 2.35 -5.04
N ASN A 319 -27.11 2.73 -5.82
CA ASN A 319 -28.46 2.20 -5.71
C ASN A 319 -28.58 0.79 -6.31
N THR A 320 -27.93 0.54 -7.46
CA THR A 320 -27.92 -0.77 -8.12
C THR A 320 -27.24 -1.84 -7.27
N PHE A 321 -26.13 -1.51 -6.62
CA PHE A 321 -25.36 -2.43 -5.78
C PHE A 321 -25.59 -2.15 -4.30
N GLY A 322 -26.81 -2.37 -3.83
CA GLY A 322 -27.25 -2.00 -2.47
C GLY A 322 -26.44 -2.58 -1.32
N GLN A 323 -25.73 -3.69 -1.53
CA GLN A 323 -24.87 -4.34 -0.53
C GLN A 323 -23.40 -3.88 -0.59
N ASN A 324 -23.00 -3.12 -1.61
CA ASN A 324 -21.60 -2.75 -1.81
C ASN A 324 -21.31 -1.38 -1.16
N PRO A 325 -20.33 -1.27 -0.24
CA PRO A 325 -20.01 -0.01 0.44
C PRO A 325 -19.13 0.93 -0.41
N PHE A 326 -18.44 0.43 -1.43
CA PHE A 326 -17.41 1.20 -2.15
C PHE A 326 -17.98 2.21 -3.14
N PHE A 327 -19.17 1.97 -3.71
CA PHE A 327 -19.84 2.95 -4.56
C PHE A 327 -20.35 4.17 -3.78
N PRO A 328 -21.11 4.02 -2.68
CA PRO A 328 -21.51 5.17 -1.87
C PRO A 328 -20.31 5.86 -1.22
N GLN A 329 -19.26 5.12 -0.86
CA GLN A 329 -17.99 5.71 -0.42
C GLN A 329 -17.34 6.58 -1.52
N ALA A 330 -17.27 6.09 -2.77
CA ALA A 330 -16.72 6.86 -3.88
C ALA A 330 -17.57 8.10 -4.18
N LEU A 331 -18.89 8.00 -4.05
CA LEU A 331 -19.82 9.11 -4.20
C LEU A 331 -19.64 10.16 -3.09
N ALA A 332 -19.55 9.76 -1.83
CA ALA A 332 -19.26 10.66 -0.72
C ALA A 332 -17.95 11.43 -0.95
N ARG A 333 -16.91 10.72 -1.39
CA ARG A 333 -15.62 11.32 -1.78
C ARG A 333 -15.76 12.32 -2.93
N PHE A 334 -16.60 12.02 -3.93
CA PHE A 334 -16.84 12.95 -5.02
C PHE A 334 -17.52 14.24 -4.52
N TYR A 335 -18.52 14.12 -3.64
CA TYR A 335 -19.21 15.27 -3.08
C TYR A 335 -18.28 16.22 -2.32
N TYR A 336 -17.48 15.73 -1.37
CA TYR A 336 -16.62 16.64 -0.58
C TYR A 336 -15.36 17.11 -1.31
N ILE A 337 -14.88 16.39 -2.34
CA ILE A 337 -13.65 16.78 -3.07
C ILE A 337 -13.97 17.68 -4.28
N LYS A 338 -15.07 17.43 -4.99
CA LYS A 338 -15.35 18.04 -6.30
C LYS A 338 -16.54 18.99 -6.29
N LEU A 339 -17.56 18.71 -5.47
CA LEU A 339 -18.80 19.49 -5.43
C LEU A 339 -18.89 20.41 -4.19
N ASN A 340 -18.07 20.19 -3.16
CA ASN A 340 -18.12 20.88 -1.87
C ASN A 340 -19.50 20.77 -1.16
N ASP A 341 -20.29 19.73 -1.49
CA ASP A 341 -21.57 19.46 -0.81
C ASP A 341 -21.35 18.47 0.34
N TYR A 342 -21.04 19.01 1.52
CA TYR A 342 -20.73 18.21 2.70
C TYR A 342 -21.95 17.49 3.28
N ASN A 343 -23.17 17.95 3.02
CA ASN A 343 -24.38 17.30 3.51
C ASN A 343 -24.66 16.01 2.72
N GLN A 344 -24.55 16.08 1.39
CA GLN A 344 -24.61 14.87 0.55
C GLN A 344 -23.44 13.95 0.86
N ALA A 345 -22.23 14.48 1.05
CA ALA A 345 -21.08 13.68 1.40
C ALA A 345 -21.27 12.92 2.73
N GLU A 346 -21.78 13.57 3.78
CA GLU A 346 -22.09 12.95 5.08
C GLU A 346 -23.13 11.84 4.93
N MET A 347 -24.24 12.10 4.22
CA MET A 347 -25.30 11.11 3.98
C MET A 347 -24.75 9.86 3.26
N TRP A 348 -23.97 10.03 2.20
CA TRP A 348 -23.41 8.91 1.44
C TRP A 348 -22.29 8.17 2.18
N ALA A 349 -21.51 8.86 3.01
CA ALA A 349 -20.52 8.24 3.88
C ALA A 349 -21.22 7.34 4.93
N GLN A 350 -22.29 7.83 5.55
CA GLN A 350 -23.09 7.04 6.49
C GLN A 350 -23.71 5.80 5.82
N ARG A 351 -24.24 5.95 4.60
CA ARG A 351 -24.76 4.83 3.82
C ARG A 351 -23.69 3.80 3.45
N ALA A 352 -22.44 4.22 3.27
CA ALA A 352 -21.33 3.29 3.07
C ALA A 352 -21.04 2.49 4.35
N ILE A 353 -21.00 3.17 5.51
CA ILE A 353 -20.79 2.54 6.82
C ILE A 353 -21.92 1.55 7.15
N GLU A 354 -23.17 1.91 6.89
CA GLU A 354 -24.33 1.01 7.07
C GLU A 354 -24.19 -0.31 6.30
N ARG A 355 -23.50 -0.31 5.16
CA ARG A 355 -23.30 -1.49 4.30
C ARG A 355 -22.11 -2.35 4.73
N ASP A 356 -21.15 -1.79 5.46
CA ASP A 356 -19.98 -2.51 5.95
C ASP A 356 -19.48 -1.91 7.28
N PRO A 357 -20.23 -2.11 8.38
CA PRO A 357 -20.03 -1.39 9.64
C PRO A 357 -18.77 -1.80 10.41
N GLN A 358 -18.12 -2.90 10.01
CA GLN A 358 -16.91 -3.43 10.65
C GLN A 358 -15.63 -3.04 9.90
N ASN A 359 -15.75 -2.22 8.85
CA ASN A 359 -14.62 -1.89 7.98
C ASN A 359 -14.09 -0.50 8.29
N SER A 360 -12.92 -0.43 8.92
CA SER A 360 -12.28 0.84 9.27
C SER A 360 -12.03 1.72 8.04
N PHE A 361 -11.67 1.17 6.88
CA PHE A 361 -11.44 1.95 5.66
C PHE A 361 -12.71 2.57 5.08
N VAL A 362 -13.88 1.98 5.36
CA VAL A 362 -15.17 2.58 5.00
C VAL A 362 -15.52 3.70 5.98
N ALA A 363 -15.31 3.47 7.28
CA ALA A 363 -15.54 4.45 8.35
C ALA A 363 -14.68 5.73 8.21
N ASP A 364 -13.43 5.61 7.76
CA ASP A 364 -12.52 6.75 7.47
C ASP A 364 -13.20 7.86 6.66
N THR A 365 -14.05 7.47 5.71
CA THR A 365 -14.75 8.41 4.82
C THR A 365 -15.51 9.49 5.59
N LEU A 366 -16.17 9.16 6.69
CA LEU A 366 -16.95 10.12 7.47
C LEU A 366 -16.04 11.14 8.18
N GLY A 367 -14.93 10.68 8.76
CA GLY A 367 -13.90 11.55 9.32
C GLY A 367 -13.30 12.48 8.27
N GLN A 368 -13.01 11.96 7.07
CA GLN A 368 -12.53 12.77 5.94
C GLN A 368 -13.55 13.83 5.51
N VAL A 369 -14.85 13.50 5.44
CA VAL A 369 -15.91 14.46 5.11
C VAL A 369 -15.92 15.63 6.10
N HIS A 370 -15.95 15.33 7.40
CA HIS A 370 -15.99 16.37 8.43
C HIS A 370 -14.71 17.19 8.51
N LYS A 371 -13.55 16.55 8.35
CA LYS A 371 -12.26 17.26 8.27
C LYS A 371 -12.21 18.22 7.08
N ASN A 372 -12.60 17.78 5.89
CA ASN A 372 -12.61 18.66 4.71
C ASN A 372 -13.64 19.78 4.86
N HIS A 373 -14.79 19.52 5.50
CA HIS A 373 -15.76 20.57 5.84
C HIS A 373 -15.15 21.60 6.79
N LEU A 374 -14.45 21.15 7.84
CA LEU A 374 -13.74 22.03 8.77
C LEU A 374 -12.68 22.89 8.06
N MET A 375 -11.96 22.32 7.09
CA MET A 375 -10.94 23.02 6.30
C MET A 375 -11.51 24.05 5.32
N ASN A 376 -12.81 24.06 5.04
CA ASN A 376 -13.43 25.05 4.17
C ASN A 376 -13.29 26.47 4.77
N ASP A 377 -12.88 27.44 3.95
CA ASP A 377 -12.72 28.83 4.34
C ASP A 377 -14.04 29.50 4.76
N GLU A 378 -15.18 28.99 4.28
CA GLU A 378 -16.52 29.44 4.68
C GLU A 378 -16.83 29.12 6.16
N VAL A 379 -16.09 28.20 6.78
CA VAL A 379 -16.23 27.88 8.20
C VAL A 379 -15.32 28.81 9.01
N SER A 380 -15.91 29.89 9.52
CA SER A 380 -15.22 30.90 10.34
C SER A 380 -15.69 30.94 11.79
N GLU A 381 -16.95 30.61 12.09
CA GLU A 381 -17.47 30.77 13.44
C GLU A 381 -16.87 29.76 14.43
N PRO A 382 -16.33 30.17 15.60
CA PRO A 382 -15.73 29.27 16.60
C PRO A 382 -16.64 28.10 16.99
N ARG A 383 -17.95 28.36 17.11
CA ARG A 383 -18.95 27.32 17.42
C ARG A 383 -19.04 26.25 16.33
N ASP A 384 -18.94 26.64 15.06
CA ASP A 384 -19.00 25.71 13.93
C ASP A 384 -17.68 24.98 13.74
N ILE A 385 -16.56 25.67 13.93
CA ILE A 385 -15.21 25.08 13.99
C ILE A 385 -15.18 23.95 15.03
N LEU A 386 -15.55 24.24 16.28
CA LEU A 386 -15.56 23.25 17.36
C LEU A 386 -16.59 22.13 17.13
N ARG A 387 -17.76 22.44 16.55
CA ARG A 387 -18.78 21.44 16.22
C ARG A 387 -18.29 20.47 15.16
N LEU A 388 -17.68 20.97 14.09
CA LEU A 388 -17.14 20.15 12.99
C LEU A 388 -15.91 19.37 13.44
N ALA A 389 -15.02 19.98 14.22
CA ALA A 389 -13.89 19.28 14.82
C ALA A 389 -14.36 18.13 15.73
N LYS A 390 -15.36 18.36 16.60
CA LYS A 390 -15.95 17.31 17.44
C LYS A 390 -16.54 16.16 16.62
N LYS A 391 -17.25 16.47 15.52
CA LYS A 391 -17.78 15.45 14.60
C LYS A 391 -16.66 14.65 13.93
N ALA A 392 -15.62 15.34 13.44
CA ALA A 392 -14.50 14.71 12.74
C ALA A 392 -13.66 13.83 13.68
N ILE A 393 -13.33 14.33 14.87
CA ILE A 393 -12.61 13.59 15.92
C ILE A 393 -13.37 12.32 16.27
N LYS A 394 -14.67 12.43 16.57
CA LYS A 394 -15.49 11.27 16.89
C LYS A 394 -15.49 10.23 15.76
N ALA A 395 -15.64 10.66 14.51
CA ALA A 395 -15.63 9.75 13.37
C ALA A 395 -14.26 9.03 13.21
N PHE A 396 -13.15 9.71 13.47
CA PHE A 396 -11.81 9.12 13.45
C PHE A 396 -11.53 8.21 14.64
N GLU A 397 -12.09 8.49 15.82
CA GLU A 397 -12.03 7.60 16.98
C GLU A 397 -12.85 6.32 16.75
N ASP A 398 -14.04 6.46 16.16
CA ASP A 398 -14.88 5.31 15.77
C ASP A 398 -14.15 4.45 14.72
N GLU A 399 -13.50 5.07 13.74
CA GLU A 399 -12.63 4.38 12.76
C GLU A 399 -11.45 3.65 13.41
N GLU A 400 -10.73 4.33 14.31
CA GLU A 400 -9.59 3.76 15.04
C GLU A 400 -10.03 2.55 15.86
N LYS A 401 -11.17 2.65 16.56
CA LYS A 401 -11.72 1.52 17.31
C LYS A 401 -12.03 0.33 16.40
N LEU A 402 -12.60 0.57 15.22
CA LEU A 402 -12.81 -0.50 14.23
C LEU A 402 -11.48 -1.10 13.76
N ALA A 403 -10.45 -0.28 13.51
CA ALA A 403 -9.13 -0.77 13.12
C ALA A 403 -8.46 -1.61 14.22
N GLU A 404 -8.70 -1.26 15.49
CA GLU A 404 -8.29 -2.04 16.64
C GLU A 404 -9.10 -3.34 16.78
N ASP A 405 -10.39 -3.35 16.50
CA ASP A 405 -11.21 -4.56 16.58
C ASP A 405 -11.01 -5.51 15.37
N GLU A 406 -10.37 -5.05 14.29
CA GLU A 406 -9.99 -5.89 13.15
C GLU A 406 -8.86 -6.88 13.51
N ASP A 407 -9.22 -8.17 13.58
CA ASP A 407 -8.27 -9.28 13.69
C ASP A 407 -7.25 -9.25 12.54
N GLY A 408 -5.96 -9.49 12.83
CA GLY A 408 -4.92 -9.66 11.80
C GLY A 408 -5.08 -10.96 10.99
N PRO A 409 -4.45 -11.07 9.80
CA PRO A 409 -4.61 -12.25 8.93
C PRO A 409 -4.19 -13.56 9.62
N ASP A 410 -3.26 -13.48 10.58
CA ASP A 410 -2.76 -14.60 11.38
C ASP A 410 -3.60 -14.92 12.64
N MET A 411 -4.61 -14.12 12.97
CA MET A 411 -5.40 -14.26 14.22
C MET A 411 -6.79 -14.90 14.02
N LYS A 412 -7.09 -15.43 12.83
CA LYS A 412 -8.40 -16.05 12.54
C LYS A 412 -8.69 -17.25 13.44
N LYS A 413 -9.63 -17.09 14.39
CA LYS A 413 -10.20 -18.23 15.10
C LYS A 413 -11.36 -18.90 14.36
N HIS A 414 -12.26 -18.19 13.67
CA HIS A 414 -13.29 -18.81 12.83
C HIS A 414 -13.84 -17.80 11.80
N GLY A 415 -13.96 -18.21 10.52
CA GLY A 415 -14.85 -17.54 9.55
C GLY A 415 -14.24 -16.48 8.61
N ASN A 416 -14.88 -16.36 7.44
CA ASN A 416 -14.51 -15.57 6.25
C ASN A 416 -14.55 -14.03 6.42
N ILE A 417 -13.83 -13.45 7.39
CA ILE A 417 -13.64 -12.00 7.43
C ILE A 417 -12.45 -11.65 6.52
N LYS A 418 -12.69 -10.78 5.52
CA LYS A 418 -11.65 -10.19 4.66
C LYS A 418 -10.83 -9.22 5.49
N VAL A 419 -9.83 -9.73 6.20
CA VAL A 419 -8.87 -8.90 6.94
C VAL A 419 -7.99 -8.14 5.95
N SER A 420 -7.84 -6.83 6.15
CA SER A 420 -6.88 -6.02 5.40
C SER A 420 -5.44 -6.42 5.74
N PRO A 421 -4.55 -6.61 4.74
CA PRO A 421 -3.14 -6.88 4.98
C PRO A 421 -2.41 -5.73 5.68
N PHE A 422 -3.03 -4.55 5.76
CA PHE A 422 -2.49 -3.36 6.42
C PHE A 422 -3.39 -2.91 7.56
N TYR A 423 -2.79 -2.53 8.68
CA TYR A 423 -3.48 -1.84 9.76
C TYR A 423 -3.86 -0.42 9.29
N ASN A 424 -5.07 0.03 9.64
CA ASN A 424 -5.53 1.34 9.26
C ASN A 424 -5.18 2.38 10.33
N SER A 425 -3.99 3.00 10.22
CA SER A 425 -3.58 4.10 11.11
C SER A 425 -4.17 5.46 10.74
N ARG A 426 -5.10 5.52 9.76
CA ARG A 426 -5.69 6.77 9.29
C ARG A 426 -6.57 7.46 10.32
N GLY A 427 -7.28 6.72 11.17
CA GLY A 427 -8.04 7.31 12.28
C GLY A 427 -7.17 8.18 13.18
N GLN A 428 -6.04 7.64 13.65
CA GLN A 428 -5.10 8.37 14.50
C GLN A 428 -4.49 9.59 13.80
N PHE A 429 -4.05 9.42 12.56
CA PHE A 429 -3.49 10.54 11.80
C PHE A 429 -4.53 11.60 11.44
N GLY A 430 -5.75 11.18 11.07
CA GLY A 430 -6.88 12.04 10.76
C GLY A 430 -7.31 12.88 11.95
N TYR A 431 -7.31 12.29 13.15
CA TYR A 431 -7.50 13.00 14.42
C TYR A 431 -6.49 14.16 14.55
N LEU A 432 -5.18 13.88 14.39
CA LEU A 432 -4.14 14.90 14.51
C LEU A 432 -4.30 16.01 13.46
N GLN A 433 -4.68 15.67 12.23
CA GLN A 433 -4.96 16.66 11.20
C GLN A 433 -6.14 17.57 11.56
N VAL A 434 -7.20 17.01 12.17
CA VAL A 434 -8.32 17.82 12.67
C VAL A 434 -7.87 18.75 13.78
N CYS A 435 -7.08 18.27 14.75
CA CYS A 435 -6.55 19.10 15.84
C CYS A 435 -5.64 20.21 15.31
N LYS A 436 -4.77 19.92 14.35
CA LYS A 436 -3.93 20.93 13.68
C LYS A 436 -4.78 22.03 13.05
N THR A 437 -5.80 21.67 12.25
CA THR A 437 -6.71 22.65 11.63
C THR A 437 -7.53 23.42 12.66
N LEU A 438 -8.01 22.75 13.72
CA LEU A 438 -8.74 23.35 14.83
C LEU A 438 -7.89 24.44 15.51
N TYR A 439 -6.64 24.12 15.84
CA TYR A 439 -5.69 25.06 16.42
C TYR A 439 -5.50 26.28 15.51
N GLU A 440 -5.17 26.03 14.24
CA GLU A 440 -4.89 27.11 13.27
C GLU A 440 -6.07 28.06 13.13
N LYS A 441 -7.29 27.54 12.96
CA LYS A 441 -8.48 28.37 12.76
C LYS A 441 -8.89 29.15 14.02
N LEU A 442 -8.77 28.57 15.21
CA LEU A 442 -9.15 29.27 16.45
C LEU A 442 -8.10 30.32 16.84
N VAL A 443 -6.81 29.94 16.82
CA VAL A 443 -5.71 30.84 17.21
C VAL A 443 -5.58 32.01 16.23
N SER A 444 -5.84 31.79 14.93
CA SER A 444 -5.84 32.90 13.96
C SER A 444 -6.91 33.96 14.23
N GLN A 445 -7.96 33.61 14.98
CA GLN A 445 -9.03 34.54 15.34
C GLN A 445 -8.78 35.25 16.67
N ASN A 446 -8.20 34.54 17.64
CA ASN A 446 -7.85 35.09 18.95
C ASN A 446 -6.75 34.26 19.61
N GLU A 447 -5.62 34.89 19.91
CA GLU A 447 -4.45 34.24 20.52
C GLU A 447 -4.76 33.58 21.88
N THR A 448 -5.79 34.04 22.60
CA THR A 448 -6.24 33.43 23.87
C THR A 448 -6.60 31.95 23.69
N TRP A 449 -7.01 31.53 22.49
CA TRP A 449 -7.29 30.13 22.20
C TRP A 449 -6.06 29.23 22.34
N GLU A 450 -4.84 29.74 22.11
CA GLU A 450 -3.61 28.97 22.31
C GLU A 450 -3.49 28.56 23.77
N GLU A 451 -3.70 29.50 24.70
CA GLU A 451 -3.61 29.22 26.13
C GLU A 451 -4.68 28.22 26.60
N VAL A 452 -5.88 28.27 26.00
CA VAL A 452 -6.96 27.32 26.27
C VAL A 452 -6.62 25.92 25.75
N LEU A 453 -6.17 25.83 24.51
CA LEU A 453 -5.86 24.55 23.84
C LEU A 453 -4.63 23.86 24.45
N THR A 454 -3.70 24.63 25.01
CA THR A 454 -2.50 24.13 25.71
C THR A 454 -2.71 23.94 27.22
N LYS A 455 -3.96 24.07 27.71
CA LYS A 455 -4.36 23.96 29.13
C LYS A 455 -3.65 24.96 30.08
N LYS A 456 -3.06 26.05 29.56
CA LYS A 456 -2.47 27.13 30.37
C LYS A 456 -3.55 27.92 31.12
N VAL A 457 -4.71 28.11 30.50
CA VAL A 457 -5.89 28.75 31.11
C VAL A 457 -7.12 27.87 30.96
N SER A 458 -8.06 28.00 31.89
CA SER A 458 -9.32 27.27 31.80
C SER A 458 -10.22 27.89 30.71
N MET A 459 -10.97 27.06 29.99
CA MET A 459 -11.94 27.54 29.00
C MET A 459 -12.94 28.50 29.64
N GLY A 460 -13.35 28.24 30.90
CA GLY A 460 -14.28 29.08 31.65
C GLY A 460 -13.82 30.53 31.79
N SER A 461 -12.51 30.75 32.00
CA SER A 461 -11.90 32.08 32.09
C SER A 461 -11.93 32.86 30.76
N VAL A 462 -12.11 32.15 29.64
CA VAL A 462 -12.11 32.72 28.28
C VAL A 462 -13.52 32.93 27.74
N LEU A 463 -14.52 32.23 28.29
CA LEU A 463 -15.93 32.41 27.92
C LEU A 463 -16.44 33.84 28.20
N GLU A 464 -15.95 34.47 29.27
CA GLU A 464 -16.25 35.87 29.60
C GLU A 464 -15.71 36.84 28.55
N LEU A 465 -14.50 36.57 28.03
CA LEU A 465 -13.85 37.38 26.99
C LEU A 465 -14.50 37.20 25.62
N LEU A 466 -14.95 35.98 25.30
CA LEU A 466 -15.57 35.66 24.02
C LEU A 466 -17.08 35.96 23.96
N GLY A 467 -17.72 36.26 25.10
CA GLY A 467 -19.13 36.62 25.18
C GLY A 467 -20.10 35.51 24.76
N ASP A 468 -19.64 34.26 24.71
CA ASP A 468 -20.38 33.13 24.16
C ASP A 468 -20.40 31.91 25.10
N ASN A 469 -21.33 31.94 26.05
CA ASN A 469 -21.54 30.87 27.02
C ASN A 469 -21.88 29.51 26.39
N LYS A 470 -22.33 29.46 25.12
CA LYS A 470 -22.65 28.18 24.46
C LYS A 470 -21.41 27.38 24.09
N LEU A 471 -20.22 28.00 24.09
CA LEU A 471 -18.95 27.31 23.87
C LEU A 471 -18.61 26.34 25.01
N GLN A 472 -19.18 26.52 26.22
CA GLN A 472 -18.95 25.65 27.37
C GLN A 472 -19.23 24.16 27.09
N ARG A 473 -20.13 23.86 26.15
CA ARG A 473 -20.46 22.48 25.73
C ARG A 473 -19.29 21.72 25.08
N PHE A 474 -18.20 22.42 24.75
CA PHE A 474 -16.98 21.84 24.17
C PHE A 474 -15.84 21.70 25.17
N ASN A 475 -16.05 22.04 26.45
CA ASN A 475 -15.01 21.99 27.47
C ASN A 475 -14.36 20.59 27.58
N ASP A 476 -15.17 19.53 27.59
CA ASP A 476 -14.67 18.15 27.68
C ASP A 476 -13.76 17.78 26.50
N LEU A 477 -14.10 18.26 25.30
CA LEU A 477 -13.27 18.05 24.11
C LEU A 477 -11.90 18.71 24.31
N ILE A 478 -11.89 19.98 24.68
CA ILE A 478 -10.66 20.77 24.87
C ILE A 478 -9.76 20.13 25.94
N LEU A 479 -10.35 19.67 27.03
CA LEU A 479 -9.61 19.02 28.12
C LEU A 479 -8.98 17.69 27.71
N SER A 480 -9.56 16.95 26.75
CA SER A 480 -8.99 15.67 26.30
C SER A 480 -7.91 15.82 25.24
N LEU A 481 -7.95 16.89 24.43
CA LEU A 481 -7.09 17.05 23.24
C LEU A 481 -5.60 16.80 23.51
N GLN A 482 -5.02 17.45 24.51
CA GLN A 482 -3.58 17.36 24.76
C GLN A 482 -3.11 15.92 25.01
N ASP A 483 -3.81 15.19 25.88
CA ASP A 483 -3.44 13.83 26.28
C ASP A 483 -3.69 12.84 25.13
N ASP A 484 -4.75 13.04 24.34
CA ASP A 484 -5.07 12.23 23.17
C ASP A 484 -4.05 12.44 22.04
N ILE A 485 -3.67 13.70 21.79
CA ILE A 485 -2.65 14.08 20.81
C ILE A 485 -1.31 13.48 21.19
N GLU A 486 -0.89 13.61 22.44
CA GLU A 486 0.36 13.03 22.93
C GLU A 486 0.41 11.51 22.66
N ARG A 487 -0.62 10.77 23.08
CA ARG A 487 -0.67 9.31 22.87
C ARG A 487 -0.61 8.93 21.40
N LYS A 488 -1.36 9.63 20.53
CA LYS A 488 -1.41 9.33 19.08
C LYS A 488 -0.12 9.71 18.36
N CYS A 489 0.53 10.81 18.76
CA CYS A 489 1.84 11.19 18.22
C CYS A 489 2.92 10.17 18.58
N ILE A 490 2.96 9.72 19.84
CA ILE A 490 3.90 8.67 20.29
C ILE A 490 3.69 7.38 19.47
N PHE A 491 2.44 6.98 19.24
CA PHE A 491 2.15 5.82 18.40
C PHE A 491 2.69 6.02 16.97
N LEU A 492 2.38 7.15 16.31
CA LEU A 492 2.78 7.39 14.93
C LEU A 492 4.29 7.53 14.78
N GLU A 493 4.97 8.16 15.74
CA GLU A 493 6.43 8.24 15.77
C GLU A 493 7.05 6.84 15.78
N LYS A 494 6.59 5.96 16.67
CA LYS A 494 7.05 4.55 16.73
C LYS A 494 6.71 3.79 15.46
N TYR A 495 5.51 3.99 14.94
CA TYR A 495 5.03 3.35 13.71
C TYR A 495 5.92 3.68 12.51
N LEU A 496 6.30 4.96 12.36
CA LEU A 496 7.16 5.43 11.27
C LEU A 496 8.65 5.11 11.51
N THR A 497 9.10 5.08 12.76
CA THR A 497 10.50 4.77 13.10
C THR A 497 10.84 3.31 12.81
N TYR A 498 9.93 2.40 13.16
CA TYR A 498 10.20 0.95 13.10
C TYR A 498 9.65 0.25 11.87
N SER A 499 8.86 0.93 11.04
CA SER A 499 8.23 0.30 9.86
C SER A 499 8.03 1.25 8.69
N LYS A 500 8.03 0.70 7.47
CA LYS A 500 7.70 1.39 6.21
C LYS A 500 6.71 0.57 5.38
N PRO A 501 5.95 1.19 4.45
CA PRO A 501 5.02 0.49 3.58
C PRO A 501 5.63 -0.74 2.90
N ASN A 502 6.84 -0.60 2.36
CA ASN A 502 7.69 -1.68 1.86
C ASN A 502 9.15 -1.18 1.77
N MET A 503 10.07 -2.01 1.26
CA MET A 503 11.48 -1.64 1.11
C MET A 503 11.74 -0.52 0.08
N GLU A 504 10.83 -0.33 -0.88
CA GLU A 504 10.99 0.59 -2.01
C GLU A 504 10.40 1.97 -1.74
N LYS A 505 9.52 2.08 -0.74
CA LYS A 505 8.67 3.25 -0.55
C LYS A 505 8.61 3.66 0.91
N ASP A 506 8.94 4.92 1.14
CA ASP A 506 8.73 5.59 2.42
C ASP A 506 7.27 5.99 2.61
N ASP A 507 6.87 6.16 3.87
CA ASP A 507 5.63 6.86 4.16
C ASP A 507 5.74 8.32 3.67
N PRO A 508 4.64 8.94 3.22
CA PRO A 508 4.67 10.34 2.81
C PRO A 508 5.20 11.28 3.91
N GLU A 509 6.12 12.17 3.55
CA GLU A 509 6.80 13.09 4.48
C GLU A 509 5.82 13.94 5.31
N TYR A 510 4.67 14.30 4.74
CA TYR A 510 3.66 15.08 5.46
C TYR A 510 3.14 14.38 6.72
N ILE A 511 3.23 13.05 6.82
CA ILE A 511 2.73 12.32 8.01
C ILE A 511 3.60 12.64 9.23
N SER A 512 4.93 12.52 9.10
CA SER A 512 5.85 12.83 10.20
C SER A 512 5.82 14.32 10.54
N LYS A 513 5.79 15.17 9.51
CA LYS A 513 5.71 16.63 9.66
C LYS A 513 4.44 17.08 10.40
N ASP A 514 3.26 16.66 9.94
CA ASP A 514 1.99 17.03 10.57
C ASP A 514 1.90 16.50 12.01
N THR A 515 2.41 15.29 12.25
CA THR A 515 2.47 14.70 13.60
C THR A 515 3.32 15.55 14.54
N SER A 516 4.54 15.92 14.11
CA SER A 516 5.46 16.75 14.89
C SER A 516 4.90 18.16 15.14
N GLU A 517 4.31 18.79 14.10
CA GLU A 517 3.70 20.12 14.23
C GLU A 517 2.51 20.10 15.20
N CYS A 518 1.65 19.08 15.12
CA CYS A 518 0.52 18.95 16.03
C CYS A 518 0.99 18.74 17.49
N TYR A 519 2.01 17.90 17.69
CA TYR A 519 2.61 17.70 19.01
C TYR A 519 3.16 19.00 19.58
N GLN A 520 3.94 19.75 18.80
CA GLN A 520 4.53 21.02 19.21
C GLN A 520 3.48 22.07 19.59
N LYS A 521 2.37 22.14 18.85
CA LYS A 521 1.29 23.11 19.10
C LYS A 521 0.52 22.86 20.41
N TYR A 522 0.30 21.60 20.78
CA TYR A 522 -0.56 21.25 21.92
C TYR A 522 0.19 20.83 23.17
N VAL A 523 1.30 20.12 23.01
CA VAL A 523 2.10 19.55 24.11
C VAL A 523 3.33 20.41 24.38
N GLY A 524 3.96 20.94 23.32
CA GLY A 524 5.17 21.75 23.41
C GLY A 524 6.46 20.93 23.35
N ASP A 525 7.57 21.55 23.72
CA ASP A 525 8.88 20.90 23.73
C ASP A 525 9.05 20.04 24.98
N THR A 526 9.36 18.76 24.79
CA THR A 526 9.64 17.84 25.90
C THR A 526 11.06 17.99 26.41
N THR A 527 11.28 17.59 27.66
CA THR A 527 12.62 17.44 28.25
C THR A 527 13.51 16.54 27.38
N ALA A 528 12.92 15.52 26.73
CA ALA A 528 13.61 14.69 25.74
C ALA A 528 14.14 15.53 24.58
N LYS A 529 13.32 16.38 23.95
CA LYS A 529 13.76 17.21 22.82
C LYS A 529 14.90 18.17 23.21
N GLN A 530 14.82 18.76 24.40
CA GLN A 530 15.89 19.62 24.93
C GLN A 530 17.21 18.84 25.14
N LEU A 531 17.12 17.60 25.64
CA LEU A 531 18.27 16.71 25.78
C LEU A 531 18.85 16.29 24.42
N ILE A 532 18.02 15.96 23.42
CA ILE A 532 18.49 15.67 22.06
C ILE A 532 19.25 16.87 21.49
N GLN A 533 18.70 18.07 21.63
CA GLN A 533 19.35 19.29 21.16
C GLN A 533 20.69 19.52 21.87
N MET A 534 20.74 19.30 23.19
CA MET A 534 22.00 19.33 23.96
C MET A 534 23.02 18.32 23.43
N PHE A 535 22.60 17.12 23.02
CA PHE A 535 23.51 16.13 22.45
C PHE A 535 24.05 16.58 21.09
N GLN A 536 23.20 17.17 20.26
CA GLN A 536 23.56 17.67 18.93
C GLN A 536 24.50 18.88 18.97
N GLU A 537 24.33 19.76 19.95
CA GLU A 537 25.16 20.95 20.15
C GLU A 537 26.46 20.65 20.93
N GLY A 538 26.52 19.50 21.60
CA GLY A 538 27.69 19.04 22.35
C GLY A 538 28.82 18.49 21.46
N ASN A 539 29.96 18.19 22.07
CA ASN A 539 31.11 17.54 21.41
C ASN A 539 30.95 16.02 21.25
N LEU A 540 29.71 15.50 21.21
CA LEU A 540 29.46 14.09 21.00
C LEU A 540 29.64 13.73 19.52
N ASP A 541 30.21 12.55 19.25
CA ASP A 541 30.19 12.02 17.90
C ASP A 541 28.75 11.68 17.48
N GLU A 542 28.48 11.74 16.18
CA GLU A 542 27.13 11.59 15.63
C GLU A 542 26.48 10.25 16.00
N GLN A 543 27.25 9.17 16.04
CA GLN A 543 26.73 7.85 16.37
C GLN A 543 26.27 7.82 17.83
N SER A 544 27.04 8.40 18.73
CA SER A 544 26.64 8.57 20.13
C SER A 544 25.38 9.42 20.26
N VAL A 545 25.24 10.50 19.49
CA VAL A 545 24.02 11.34 19.49
C VAL A 545 22.78 10.53 19.12
N GLU A 546 22.83 9.72 18.06
CA GLU A 546 21.69 8.92 17.59
C GLU A 546 21.29 7.84 18.61
N VAL A 547 22.27 7.14 19.19
CA VAL A 547 22.01 6.08 20.19
C VAL A 547 21.45 6.68 21.49
N LEU A 548 22.02 7.79 21.96
CA LEU A 548 21.52 8.49 23.16
C LEU A 548 20.13 9.08 22.92
N SER A 549 19.87 9.64 21.73
CA SER A 549 18.55 10.15 21.35
C SER A 549 17.49 9.05 21.36
N PHE A 550 17.83 7.84 20.91
CA PHE A 550 16.96 6.69 21.02
C PHE A 550 16.68 6.27 22.47
N LEU A 551 17.72 6.28 23.31
CA LEU A 551 17.64 5.91 24.73
C LEU A 551 16.76 6.86 25.53
N ILE A 552 16.94 8.17 25.36
CA ILE A 552 16.16 9.15 26.12
C ILE A 552 14.66 9.03 25.85
N LYS A 553 14.25 8.61 24.65
CA LYS A 553 12.84 8.34 24.32
C LYS A 553 12.23 7.16 25.10
N GLN A 554 13.04 6.37 25.80
CA GLN A 554 12.58 5.23 26.61
C GLN A 554 12.42 5.59 28.10
N TYR A 555 12.84 6.80 28.51
CA TYR A 555 12.71 7.24 29.89
C TYR A 555 11.36 7.90 30.15
N THR A 556 10.89 7.78 31.40
CA THR A 556 9.74 8.54 31.88
C THR A 556 10.07 10.02 32.02
N GLN A 557 9.06 10.88 32.07
CA GLN A 557 9.26 12.32 32.23
C GLN A 557 10.06 12.68 33.49
N SER A 558 9.80 12.01 34.62
CA SER A 558 10.57 12.21 35.86
C SER A 558 12.04 11.82 35.69
N GLU A 559 12.33 10.73 34.99
CA GLU A 559 13.71 10.30 34.76
C GLU A 559 14.43 11.23 33.79
N LEU A 560 13.73 11.77 32.79
CA LEU A 560 14.25 12.79 31.89
C LEU A 560 14.60 14.07 32.64
N GLU A 561 13.79 14.48 33.60
CA GLU A 561 14.06 15.65 34.45
C GLU A 561 15.29 15.43 35.35
N ASP A 562 15.43 14.24 35.93
CA ASP A 562 16.61 13.87 36.71
C ASP A 562 17.87 13.84 35.84
N ILE A 563 17.80 13.23 34.65
CA ILE A 563 18.90 13.22 33.68
C ILE A 563 19.25 14.65 33.26
N SER A 564 18.25 15.48 32.92
CA SER A 564 18.46 16.87 32.51
C SER A 564 19.12 17.70 33.60
N THR A 565 18.75 17.48 34.87
CA THR A 565 19.36 18.15 36.03
C THR A 565 20.82 17.73 36.18
N LYS A 566 21.10 16.42 36.19
CA LYS A 566 22.49 15.90 36.23
C LYS A 566 23.33 16.42 35.06
N CYS A 567 22.75 16.54 33.87
CA CYS A 567 23.43 17.08 32.70
C CYS A 567 23.79 18.56 32.84
N ARG A 568 22.91 19.38 33.44
CA ARG A 568 23.15 20.81 33.67
C ARG A 568 24.15 21.09 34.79
N GLU A 569 24.25 20.20 35.78
CA GLU A 569 25.18 20.32 36.91
C GLU A 569 26.63 19.96 36.55
N MET A 570 26.88 19.40 35.35
CA MET A 570 28.23 19.09 34.89
C MET A 570 29.03 20.35 34.52
N HIS A 571 30.21 20.54 35.13
CA HIS A 571 31.15 21.58 34.71
C HIS A 571 31.89 21.19 33.42
N PRO A 572 32.16 22.15 32.50
CA PRO A 572 32.92 21.87 31.29
C PRO A 572 34.38 21.54 31.65
N SER A 573 34.72 20.25 31.64
CA SER A 573 36.08 19.73 31.78
C SER A 573 36.37 18.74 30.63
N ALA A 574 37.64 18.35 30.46
CA ALA A 574 38.08 17.48 29.37
C ALA A 574 37.48 16.05 29.39
N ASP A 575 36.86 15.63 30.51
CA ASP A 575 36.19 14.32 30.68
C ASP A 575 34.65 14.38 30.51
N SER A 576 34.11 15.46 29.93
CA SER A 576 32.66 15.73 29.88
C SER A 576 31.83 14.76 29.02
N GLU A 577 32.41 14.19 27.95
CA GLU A 577 31.68 13.29 27.03
C GLU A 577 31.36 11.95 27.69
N ALA A 578 32.36 11.31 28.30
CA ALA A 578 32.18 10.03 28.99
C ALA A 578 31.24 10.17 30.20
N ALA A 579 31.32 11.29 30.92
CA ALA A 579 30.41 11.61 32.02
C ALA A 579 28.95 11.77 31.54
N LEU A 580 28.73 12.49 30.43
CA LEU A 580 27.41 12.66 29.81
C LEU A 580 26.81 11.32 29.38
N VAL A 581 27.58 10.53 28.63
CA VAL A 581 27.19 9.19 28.19
C VAL A 581 26.85 8.29 29.39
N ASN A 582 27.68 8.30 30.43
CA ASN A 582 27.44 7.51 31.63
C ASN A 582 26.19 7.97 32.40
N ASN A 583 25.91 9.27 32.50
CA ASN A 583 24.71 9.78 33.16
C ASN A 583 23.40 9.31 32.48
N ILE A 584 23.43 9.10 31.17
CA ILE A 584 22.28 8.61 30.40
C ILE A 584 22.23 7.08 30.39
N LEU A 585 23.37 6.40 30.33
CA LEU A 585 23.42 4.93 30.25
C LEU A 585 23.24 4.24 31.60
N THR A 586 23.83 4.77 32.67
CA THR A 586 23.85 4.10 33.98
C THR A 586 22.44 3.76 34.48
N PRO A 587 21.47 4.69 34.46
CA PRO A 587 20.10 4.37 34.90
C PRO A 587 19.43 3.32 34.02
N PHE A 588 19.85 3.19 32.76
CA PHE A 588 19.36 2.15 31.86
C PHE A 588 19.99 0.79 32.16
N ILE A 589 21.31 0.75 32.35
CA ILE A 589 22.06 -0.47 32.67
C ILE A 589 21.57 -1.06 34.00
N GLU A 590 21.25 -0.22 34.99
CA GLU A 590 20.66 -0.64 36.27
C GLU A 590 19.28 -1.30 36.12
N LYS A 591 18.53 -1.00 35.04
CA LYS A 591 17.26 -1.63 34.71
C LYS A 591 17.42 -2.95 33.93
N MET A 592 18.63 -3.32 33.52
CA MET A 592 18.89 -4.58 32.83
C MET A 592 19.13 -5.73 33.84
N PRO A 593 18.67 -6.97 33.55
CA PRO A 593 17.99 -7.41 32.33
C PRO A 593 16.52 -6.98 32.28
N SER A 594 16.03 -6.67 31.08
CA SER A 594 14.64 -6.26 30.87
C SER A 594 13.65 -7.27 31.43
N SER A 595 12.65 -6.77 32.15
CA SER A 595 11.49 -7.53 32.58
C SER A 595 10.73 -8.07 31.37
N LYS A 596 10.06 -9.21 31.51
CA LYS A 596 9.16 -9.76 30.46
C LYS A 596 8.00 -8.81 30.08
N LYS A 597 7.76 -7.78 30.89
CA LYS A 597 6.73 -6.75 30.67
C LYS A 597 7.28 -5.50 30.01
N ASP A 598 8.59 -5.41 29.80
CA ASP A 598 9.21 -4.23 29.21
C ASP A 598 8.87 -4.12 27.73
N PRO A 599 8.81 -2.88 27.20
CA PRO A 599 8.51 -2.66 25.80
C PRO A 599 9.65 -3.19 24.89
N PRO A 600 9.35 -3.50 23.62
CA PRO A 600 10.31 -4.08 22.69
C PRO A 600 11.60 -3.27 22.53
N GLU A 601 11.52 -1.95 22.67
CA GLU A 601 12.65 -1.03 22.62
C GLU A 601 13.70 -1.30 23.70
N LEU A 602 13.25 -1.57 24.94
CA LEU A 602 14.16 -1.89 26.05
C LEU A 602 14.84 -3.24 25.83
N HIS A 603 14.10 -4.22 25.33
CA HIS A 603 14.66 -5.52 24.95
C HIS A 603 15.66 -5.38 23.78
N MET A 604 15.35 -4.56 22.78
CA MET A 604 16.24 -4.28 21.64
C MET A 604 17.56 -3.68 22.13
N PHE A 605 17.48 -2.65 22.99
CA PHE A 605 18.68 -2.02 23.52
C PHE A 605 19.50 -2.96 24.40
N SER A 606 18.84 -3.77 25.26
CA SER A 606 19.52 -4.80 26.04
C SER A 606 20.29 -5.77 25.15
N LEU A 607 19.65 -6.24 24.07
CA LEU A 607 20.28 -7.16 23.13
C LEU A 607 21.46 -6.50 22.38
N LEU A 608 21.31 -5.24 21.95
CA LEU A 608 22.37 -4.44 21.35
C LEU A 608 23.58 -4.28 22.29
N TRP A 609 23.32 -3.94 23.56
CA TRP A 609 24.34 -3.72 24.57
C TRP A 609 25.14 -4.98 24.89
N TYR A 610 24.46 -6.11 25.12
CA TYR A 610 25.15 -7.38 25.40
C TYR A 610 25.88 -7.95 24.19
N TRP A 611 25.40 -7.68 22.96
CA TRP A 611 26.12 -8.06 21.74
C TRP A 611 27.35 -7.19 21.49
N ALA A 612 27.28 -5.91 21.86
CA ALA A 612 28.41 -5.00 21.86
C ALA A 612 29.46 -5.38 22.93
N GLY A 613 29.00 -5.91 24.05
CA GLY A 613 29.76 -6.04 25.30
C GLY A 613 31.00 -6.95 25.29
N ASN A 614 31.00 -8.17 24.73
CA ASN A 614 32.16 -9.06 24.91
C ASN A 614 32.17 -10.30 23.99
N GLN A 615 33.29 -10.56 23.32
CA GLN A 615 33.54 -11.80 22.56
C GLN A 615 33.86 -13.04 23.44
N GLY A 616 33.74 -12.97 24.78
CA GLY A 616 34.23 -14.04 25.66
C GLY A 616 33.37 -14.41 26.87
N ARG A 617 32.56 -13.51 27.42
CA ARG A 617 31.61 -13.78 28.50
C ARG A 617 30.37 -12.91 28.32
N CYS A 618 29.30 -13.48 27.82
CA CYS A 618 27.97 -12.90 27.95
C CYS A 618 27.35 -13.55 29.19
N ASP A 619 27.09 -12.76 30.23
CA ASP A 619 26.47 -13.26 31.47
C ASP A 619 25.01 -13.68 31.26
N TYR A 620 24.44 -13.39 30.09
CA TYR A 620 23.04 -13.63 29.73
C TYR A 620 22.91 -14.49 28.48
N ASP A 621 21.82 -15.25 28.41
CA ASP A 621 21.47 -16.02 27.21
C ASP A 621 20.85 -15.09 26.15
N LEU A 622 21.65 -14.69 25.16
CA LEU A 622 21.18 -13.88 24.04
C LEU A 622 20.03 -14.54 23.25
N SER A 623 19.94 -15.88 23.24
CA SER A 623 18.82 -16.59 22.64
C SER A 623 17.52 -16.33 23.42
N GLU A 624 17.60 -16.34 24.75
CA GLU A 624 16.45 -16.02 25.61
C GLU A 624 16.03 -14.55 25.45
N LEU A 625 16.99 -13.61 25.45
CA LEU A 625 16.70 -12.19 25.22
C LEU A 625 16.07 -11.94 23.84
N THR A 626 16.54 -12.64 22.81
CA THR A 626 15.95 -12.59 21.47
C THR A 626 14.49 -13.07 21.47
N GLN A 627 14.20 -14.16 22.19
CA GLN A 627 12.82 -14.67 22.32
C GLN A 627 11.94 -13.71 23.14
N GLN A 628 12.47 -13.08 24.18
CA GLN A 628 11.73 -12.10 24.97
C GLN A 628 11.40 -10.85 24.13
N MET A 629 12.38 -10.35 23.37
CA MET A 629 12.18 -9.25 22.42
C MET A 629 11.10 -9.59 21.39
N TYR A 630 11.16 -10.79 20.79
CA TYR A 630 10.16 -11.24 19.83
C TYR A 630 8.75 -11.29 20.45
N LYS A 631 8.60 -11.86 21.66
CA LYS A 631 7.31 -11.92 22.36
C LYS A 631 6.78 -10.54 22.72
N SER A 632 7.65 -9.63 23.17
CA SER A 632 7.27 -8.25 23.45
C SER A 632 6.78 -7.57 22.15
N TYR A 633 7.49 -7.75 21.04
CA TYR A 633 7.06 -7.28 19.72
C TYR A 633 5.70 -7.85 19.29
N GLU A 634 5.48 -9.15 19.50
CA GLU A 634 4.20 -9.79 19.15
C GLU A 634 3.03 -9.16 19.90
N ASN A 635 3.24 -8.83 21.17
CA ASN A 635 2.22 -8.21 22.02
C ASN A 635 1.99 -6.73 21.70
N THR A 636 3.05 -6.00 21.34
CA THR A 636 2.98 -4.53 21.19
C THR A 636 2.79 -4.07 19.74
N TYR A 637 3.46 -4.68 18.77
CA TYR A 637 3.58 -4.11 17.42
C TYR A 637 3.05 -5.01 16.29
N LYS A 638 3.00 -6.34 16.47
CA LYS A 638 2.61 -7.26 15.38
C LYS A 638 1.27 -6.91 14.74
N LYS A 639 0.27 -6.53 15.56
CA LYS A 639 -1.05 -6.10 15.10
C LYS A 639 -1.00 -4.89 14.17
N TYR A 640 -0.15 -3.92 14.49
CA TYR A 640 -0.03 -2.65 13.78
C TYR A 640 0.85 -2.77 12.54
N PHE A 641 1.91 -3.56 12.61
CA PHE A 641 2.89 -3.60 11.53
C PHE A 641 2.49 -4.53 10.40
N ARG A 642 1.66 -5.57 10.62
CA ARG A 642 1.12 -6.48 9.57
C ARG A 642 2.11 -6.72 8.40
N ASN A 643 1.75 -6.36 7.16
CA ASN A 643 2.58 -6.51 5.96
C ASN A 643 3.62 -5.39 5.74
N ARG A 644 3.81 -4.46 6.68
CA ARG A 644 4.83 -3.41 6.59
C ARG A 644 6.22 -3.99 6.74
N TYR A 645 7.16 -3.42 6.02
CA TYR A 645 8.57 -3.73 6.15
C TYR A 645 9.10 -3.20 7.49
N LEU A 646 9.70 -4.07 8.29
CA LEU A 646 10.31 -3.70 9.56
C LEU A 646 11.72 -3.17 9.34
N LEU A 647 12.01 -1.98 9.84
CA LEU A 647 13.28 -1.33 9.58
C LEU A 647 14.38 -1.86 10.50
N PRO A 648 15.54 -2.25 9.95
CA PRO A 648 16.76 -2.37 10.74
C PRO A 648 17.21 -0.96 11.14
N VAL A 649 17.06 -0.62 12.43
CA VAL A 649 17.37 0.70 12.99
C VAL A 649 18.81 0.77 13.48
N PHE A 650 19.31 -0.32 14.06
CA PHE A 650 20.67 -0.39 14.60
C PHE A 650 21.45 -1.57 14.01
N PHE A 651 22.77 -1.43 14.01
CA PHE A 651 23.72 -2.43 13.52
C PHE A 651 24.89 -2.55 14.50
N ILE A 652 25.61 -3.67 14.45
CA ILE A 652 26.83 -3.86 15.25
C ILE A 652 28.06 -3.38 14.48
N GLY A 653 28.75 -2.39 15.04
CA GLY A 653 30.00 -1.81 14.57
C GLY A 653 31.25 -2.45 15.17
N LYS A 654 32.42 -1.97 14.72
CA LYS A 654 33.74 -2.39 15.25
C LYS A 654 34.21 -1.60 16.48
N GLY A 655 33.53 -0.51 16.84
CA GLY A 655 33.87 0.33 18.00
C GLY A 655 33.63 -0.37 19.35
N GLU A 656 33.78 0.37 20.45
CA GLU A 656 33.57 -0.11 21.82
C GLU A 656 32.47 0.69 22.54
N GLY A 657 31.82 0.07 23.54
CA GLY A 657 30.71 0.69 24.26
C GLY A 657 29.57 1.13 23.33
N VAL A 658 29.11 2.38 23.47
CA VAL A 658 28.07 2.98 22.61
C VAL A 658 28.51 3.06 21.15
N LYS A 659 29.80 3.28 20.89
CA LYS A 659 30.39 3.36 19.54
C LYS A 659 30.35 2.03 18.80
N ARG A 660 29.94 0.95 19.46
CA ARG A 660 29.64 -0.34 18.83
C ARG A 660 28.21 -0.43 18.28
N ILE A 661 27.30 0.41 18.73
CA ILE A 661 25.89 0.43 18.28
C ILE A 661 25.77 1.48 17.19
N VAL A 662 25.68 1.05 15.93
CA VAL A 662 25.66 1.95 14.77
C VAL A 662 24.21 2.19 14.36
N HIS A 663 23.75 3.45 14.40
CA HIS A 663 22.42 3.81 13.93
C HIS A 663 22.36 3.83 12.39
N ARG A 664 21.21 3.44 11.84
CA ARG A 664 20.95 3.39 10.40
C ARG A 664 21.29 4.70 9.68
N ASN A 665 20.95 5.86 10.27
CA ASN A 665 21.22 7.17 9.66
C ASN A 665 22.71 7.40 9.36
N VAL A 666 23.59 6.89 10.23
CA VAL A 666 25.05 7.01 10.04
C VAL A 666 25.48 6.25 8.78
N ILE A 667 24.93 5.05 8.57
CA ILE A 667 25.17 4.24 7.37
C ILE A 667 24.61 4.94 6.13
N GLU A 668 23.40 5.49 6.21
CA GLU A 668 22.74 6.19 5.10
C GLU A 668 23.45 7.48 4.69
N LYS A 669 24.20 8.14 5.59
CA LYS A 669 25.02 9.29 5.22
C LYS A 669 26.16 8.94 4.26
N HIS A 670 26.71 7.74 4.32
CA HIS A 670 27.68 7.25 3.33
C HIS A 670 27.06 7.04 1.93
N LEU A 671 25.72 7.11 1.79
CA LEU A 671 25.01 7.12 0.50
C LEU A 671 24.71 8.52 -0.03
N LYS A 672 24.71 9.58 0.81
CA LYS A 672 24.41 10.96 0.37
C LYS A 672 25.39 11.51 -0.68
N VAL A 673 26.49 10.81 -0.94
CA VAL A 673 27.50 11.13 -1.96
C VAL A 673 27.14 10.57 -3.36
N ILE A 674 26.14 9.69 -3.47
CA ILE A 674 25.73 9.04 -4.73
C ILE A 674 24.22 9.27 -4.94
N GLU A 675 23.87 10.15 -5.89
CA GLU A 675 22.47 10.49 -6.21
C GLU A 675 21.64 9.32 -6.80
N ALA A 676 20.32 9.48 -6.58
CA ALA A 676 19.15 8.97 -7.32
C ALA A 676 18.34 7.77 -6.78
N ASP A 677 18.88 6.82 -5.98
CA ASP A 677 18.06 5.65 -5.61
C ASP A 677 18.45 4.97 -4.29
N TRP A 678 18.19 5.63 -3.16
CA TRP A 678 18.47 5.06 -1.83
C TRP A 678 17.62 3.83 -1.51
N SER A 679 16.37 3.79 -1.97
CA SER A 679 15.46 2.66 -1.77
C SER A 679 15.95 1.40 -2.48
N ASP A 680 16.46 1.55 -3.70
CA ASP A 680 17.01 0.47 -4.52
C ASP A 680 18.32 -0.10 -3.92
N ASN A 681 19.16 0.77 -3.32
CA ASN A 681 20.37 0.36 -2.59
C ASN A 681 20.06 -0.54 -1.39
N TRP A 682 19.04 -0.21 -0.59
CA TRP A 682 18.62 -1.03 0.55
C TRP A 682 17.97 -2.34 0.12
N LYS A 683 17.18 -2.32 -0.95
CA LYS A 683 16.54 -3.52 -1.53
C LYS A 683 17.57 -4.54 -2.03
N LYS A 684 18.61 -4.08 -2.72
CA LYS A 684 19.69 -4.95 -3.21
C LYS A 684 20.75 -5.23 -2.15
N GLU A 685 20.70 -4.50 -1.03
CA GLU A 685 21.73 -4.46 0.01
C GLU A 685 23.10 -4.05 -0.56
N GLU A 686 23.10 -3.21 -1.60
CA GLU A 686 24.32 -2.71 -2.24
C GLU A 686 25.08 -1.72 -1.36
N ILE A 687 24.39 -1.05 -0.44
CA ILE A 687 24.98 -0.15 0.57
C ILE A 687 26.12 -0.83 1.35
N PHE A 688 26.00 -2.13 1.63
CA PHE A 688 27.01 -2.89 2.39
C PHE A 688 28.25 -3.26 1.55
N ARG A 689 28.30 -2.90 0.27
CA ARG A 689 29.50 -2.98 -0.58
C ARG A 689 30.38 -1.74 -0.45
N ASN A 690 29.87 -0.63 0.09
CA ASN A 690 30.64 0.59 0.29
C ASN A 690 31.77 0.33 1.32
N PRO A 691 33.07 0.55 0.96
CA PRO A 691 34.20 0.35 1.86
C PRO A 691 34.05 1.05 3.22
N ASP A 692 33.55 2.30 3.26
CA ASP A 692 33.37 3.05 4.50
C ASP A 692 32.38 2.35 5.44
N VAL A 693 31.31 1.79 4.88
CA VAL A 693 30.32 1.00 5.63
C VAL A 693 30.94 -0.31 6.13
N GLN A 694 31.81 -0.95 5.35
CA GLN A 694 32.53 -2.16 5.76
C GLN A 694 33.58 -1.88 6.83
N GLU A 695 34.17 -0.69 6.84
CA GLU A 695 35.08 -0.24 7.89
C GLU A 695 34.33 -0.01 9.20
N LEU A 696 33.13 0.56 9.13
CA LEU A 696 32.25 0.83 10.27
C LEU A 696 31.67 -0.44 10.93
N LEU A 697 31.17 -1.39 10.14
CA LEU A 697 30.38 -2.52 10.63
C LEU A 697 31.20 -3.78 10.98
N LEU A 698 30.81 -4.49 12.03
CA LEU A 698 31.40 -5.76 12.42
C LEU A 698 30.80 -6.91 11.61
N ARG A 699 31.67 -7.67 10.95
CA ARG A 699 31.29 -8.86 10.18
C ARG A 699 31.28 -10.09 11.08
N LEU A 700 30.23 -10.89 10.99
CA LEU A 700 30.04 -12.11 11.77
C LEU A 700 29.94 -13.33 10.85
N ASP A 701 30.40 -14.47 11.36
CA ASP A 701 30.24 -15.77 10.69
C ASP A 701 28.90 -16.41 11.06
N GLY A 702 28.32 -17.14 10.10
CA GLY A 702 27.13 -17.93 10.33
C GLY A 702 26.89 -18.97 9.25
N GLU A 703 25.74 -19.62 9.36
CA GLU A 703 25.33 -20.70 8.47
C GLU A 703 23.87 -20.54 8.08
N VAL A 704 23.59 -20.67 6.79
CA VAL A 704 22.23 -20.71 6.26
C VAL A 704 21.75 -22.16 6.26
N ARG A 705 20.59 -22.41 6.88
CA ARG A 705 19.89 -23.70 6.86
C ARG A 705 18.39 -23.44 6.80
N ASN A 706 17.67 -24.11 5.90
CA ASN A 706 16.20 -24.05 5.79
C ASN A 706 15.62 -22.61 5.77
N TYR A 707 16.15 -21.70 4.94
CA TYR A 707 15.70 -20.29 4.87
C TYR A 707 15.83 -19.53 6.20
N LYS A 708 16.73 -19.97 7.08
CA LYS A 708 17.11 -19.31 8.32
C LYS A 708 18.61 -19.18 8.42
N VAL A 709 19.04 -18.22 9.23
CA VAL A 709 20.45 -17.93 9.48
C VAL A 709 20.75 -18.25 10.94
N TYR A 710 21.84 -18.96 11.15
CA TYR A 710 22.32 -19.33 12.47
C TYR A 710 23.72 -18.74 12.69
N THR A 711 23.93 -18.12 13.84
CA THR A 711 25.28 -17.68 14.28
C THR A 711 25.53 -18.14 15.70
N ARG A 712 26.80 -18.25 16.09
CA ARG A 712 27.18 -18.71 17.44
C ARG A 712 27.77 -17.56 18.23
N VAL A 713 27.16 -17.24 19.37
CA VAL A 713 27.66 -16.24 20.33
C VAL A 713 27.68 -16.86 21.72
N GLY A 714 28.81 -16.76 22.42
CA GLY A 714 28.95 -17.33 23.77
C GLY A 714 28.71 -18.84 23.85
N GLY A 715 28.97 -19.58 22.77
CA GLY A 715 28.75 -21.03 22.69
C GLY A 715 27.30 -21.46 22.40
N LYS A 716 26.35 -20.52 22.30
CA LYS A 716 24.94 -20.80 21.94
C LYS A 716 24.65 -20.38 20.50
N GLU A 717 23.78 -21.14 19.83
CA GLU A 717 23.33 -20.84 18.47
C GLU A 717 22.10 -19.92 18.53
N ILE A 718 22.12 -18.86 17.74
CA ILE A 718 21.05 -17.86 17.65
C ILE A 718 20.47 -17.93 16.24
N GLU A 719 19.16 -18.17 16.15
CA GLU A 719 18.41 -18.12 14.90
C GLU A 719 17.97 -16.69 14.59
N MET A 720 18.11 -16.28 13.33
CA MET A 720 17.63 -15.00 12.82
C MET A 720 17.09 -15.10 11.39
N ASP A 721 16.27 -14.11 11.03
CA ASP A 721 15.81 -13.92 9.66
C ASP A 721 16.87 -13.18 8.83
N ALA A 722 16.79 -13.29 7.50
CA ALA A 722 17.48 -12.39 6.60
C ALA A 722 16.57 -11.26 6.13
N ASN A 723 17.14 -10.08 5.96
CA ASN A 723 16.49 -8.91 5.39
C ASN A 723 15.99 -9.19 3.97
N VAL A 724 16.82 -9.82 3.15
CA VAL A 724 16.46 -10.27 1.80
C VAL A 724 16.43 -11.81 1.75
N ARG A 725 15.24 -12.38 1.93
CA ARG A 725 15.04 -13.84 2.07
C ARG A 725 15.38 -14.66 0.83
N ASN A 726 15.30 -14.08 -0.36
CA ASN A 726 15.65 -14.77 -1.61
C ASN A 726 17.16 -15.13 -1.70
N LYS A 727 18.02 -14.61 -0.82
CA LYS A 727 19.46 -14.92 -0.79
C LYS A 727 19.80 -16.17 0.04
N ILE A 728 18.85 -16.70 0.82
CA ILE A 728 19.10 -17.75 1.82
C ILE A 728 18.44 -19.10 1.49
N TRP A 729 18.09 -19.35 0.22
CA TRP A 729 17.51 -20.63 -0.20
C TRP A 729 18.52 -21.79 -0.20
N LYS A 730 19.81 -21.51 -0.37
CA LYS A 730 20.86 -22.54 -0.43
C LYS A 730 21.57 -22.67 0.92
N PRO A 731 21.73 -23.89 1.47
CA PRO A 731 22.58 -24.10 2.63
C PRO A 731 24.05 -23.78 2.34
N ARG A 732 24.67 -22.95 3.19
CA ARG A 732 26.09 -22.55 3.08
C ARG A 732 26.55 -21.79 4.32
N SER A 733 27.86 -21.77 4.54
CA SER A 733 28.49 -20.76 5.41
C SER A 733 28.37 -19.38 4.78
N VAL A 734 28.11 -18.39 5.61
CA VAL A 734 27.97 -16.98 5.21
C VAL A 734 28.68 -16.08 6.20
N THR A 735 29.10 -14.91 5.74
CA THR A 735 29.63 -13.83 6.57
C THR A 735 28.78 -12.60 6.38
N PHE A 736 28.28 -11.95 7.43
CA PHE A 736 27.24 -10.93 7.30
C PHE A 736 27.38 -9.80 8.32
N TYR A 737 26.61 -8.73 8.15
CA TYR A 737 26.44 -7.70 9.18
C TYR A 737 25.13 -7.92 9.93
N LEU A 738 25.15 -7.67 11.23
CA LEU A 738 24.00 -7.86 12.09
C LEU A 738 23.24 -6.55 12.25
N GLY A 739 21.99 -6.53 11.76
CA GLY A 739 21.03 -5.46 11.98
C GLY A 739 19.97 -5.83 13.02
N PHE A 740 19.33 -4.83 13.59
CA PHE A 740 18.29 -4.98 14.60
C PHE A 740 17.04 -4.24 14.16
N THR A 741 15.98 -5.01 13.95
CA THR A 741 14.61 -4.48 13.82
C THR A 741 13.94 -4.50 15.19
N ILE A 742 12.81 -3.81 15.34
CA ILE A 742 12.04 -3.88 16.59
C ILE A 742 11.52 -5.30 16.92
N ARG A 743 11.51 -6.21 15.93
CA ARG A 743 11.12 -7.63 16.12
C ARG A 743 12.27 -8.50 16.61
N GLY A 744 13.52 -8.13 16.30
CA GLY A 744 14.69 -8.92 16.64
C GLY A 744 15.87 -8.72 15.69
N PRO A 745 16.95 -9.48 15.93
CA PRO A 745 18.14 -9.50 15.08
C PRO A 745 17.81 -10.01 13.66
N LEU A 746 18.51 -9.45 12.69
CA LEU A 746 18.31 -9.68 11.27
C LEU A 746 19.67 -9.69 10.56
N LEU A 747 19.88 -10.67 9.70
CA LEU A 747 21.03 -10.70 8.80
C LEU A 747 20.82 -9.70 7.66
N VAL A 748 21.83 -8.87 7.41
CA VAL A 748 21.95 -8.07 6.18
C VAL A 748 23.25 -8.42 5.45
N ILE A 749 23.17 -8.63 4.13
CA ILE A 749 24.35 -9.03 3.35
C ILE A 749 24.28 -8.63 1.87
N SER A 750 25.28 -7.90 1.39
CA SER A 750 25.57 -7.92 -0.05
C SER A 750 26.39 -9.16 -0.37
N LEU A 751 25.80 -10.11 -1.09
CA LEU A 751 26.50 -11.28 -1.63
C LEU A 751 27.06 -11.00 -3.01
#